data_AF-A0AAJ7FCE4-F1
#
_entry.id   AF-A0AAJ7FCE4-F1
#
_cell.length_a   1.000
_cell.length_b   1.000
_cell.length_c   1.000
_cell.angle_alpha   90.00
_cell.angle_beta   90.00
_cell.angle_gamma   90.00
#
_symmetry.space_group_name_H-M   'P 1'
#
loop_
_entity.id
_entity.type
_entity.pdbx_description
1 polymer ?
#
loop_
_entity_poly.entity_id
_entity_poly.type
_entity_poly.pdbx_seq_one_letter_code
_entity_poly.pdbx_strand_id
1 'polypeptide(L)'
;MALLRKSSRILLPHTRFGVACQLELSYCVLNNLRKEGYVRPCTVFMYKSIQYNTYSTLTKNIKATNITAEKQLELALISLCSRMQKNQVRYQDLIYIIQCYENNIEKLNKQNLLILLQCCGDMLPYINLEIRRKLTDRVWQLIQSENERLTLENYKTLLRIYGQNYSYVDPKRFLESMDVEPDEETYQLLLNATSKTGNYELVATVISQMKNEVRLNEETLNALVLVHSINGDIENAKSIFSTMKTEMIGPSKNTYANLAYGYAKIGLWKNLQELMETNKFDTVQIMCIVKTLSFSDHGIYIPEVLQYLETPIDPNDPYIINTVIELTHAQKIEDGYKIIDFIPISQQPVNQVNTPKHYFLYELVNTNTPIGIIISVANKLVTSGKIPTAFLQIAEIALRLKAESVALAMFELLKERGIAIKPHFYWPLLLKASNEEGEAKILQLIDHMQRMGANLDYDTLSSYIFPYMNLSDPIIALRKIQDKGVTASYIITPLLSVLLVRGEVFSASMLLKTIKCKIDHLSILKQLILGYKISKDINNCTAILKLSAANFDFGGIFLQDLISDKKNELTMRELSSFIKSFKIYQLFISSTSGKIIKNKIMELSGNEMKETSFEMIEQLVDPTLDLPNTDHFTMIPHPSQMTTEELENHLTELRTKGLNTRGVLRKLLQSYCTENNLQRAQEIRAEFDENGFNWTPGMRSALFDLYSNNGMINEAQSELTKLKVYHTNFQIDDQKILNYATVLVNQNNIQMALNLLNDHKVVKDDSNISKNCWQFLNTVAHKNPDHVEKLFNLLISKHFCKINNGILGPLIRVHLLKNDVVSAVETFKKLEKNYQKVPLLQEIMMALISSSDKTWAEKQLQEVYDIAKKIVNIRTVNASLLVALAKCKKFKEIHNLLRTQGISEDKLSSALTFVPEETKLPILFTILEASRGIPDTYINFIYNLILSVYSRAGDYEGAMTLWEKMISEDIPPTKWFRDHFIELLSSHKIELPQDFPVKRYQDEINRRK
;
A
#
# COMPACT_ATOMS: atom_id res chain seq x y z
N MET A 1 9.18 -31.28 -17.01
CA MET A 1 8.75 -31.38 -15.59
C MET A 1 9.80 -32.02 -14.66
N ALA A 2 10.41 -33.17 -15.00
CA ALA A 2 11.39 -33.83 -14.12
C ALA A 2 12.78 -33.17 -14.06
N LEU A 3 13.23 -32.49 -15.12
CA LEU A 3 14.49 -31.72 -15.16
C LEU A 3 14.43 -30.41 -14.35
N LEU A 4 13.24 -29.83 -14.16
CA LEU A 4 13.02 -28.59 -13.39
C LEU A 4 13.12 -28.77 -11.87
N ARG A 5 13.11 -30.01 -11.36
CA ARG A 5 13.27 -30.30 -9.92
C ARG A 5 14.74 -30.45 -9.49
N LYS A 6 15.68 -30.59 -10.43
CA LYS A 6 17.11 -30.76 -10.12
C LYS A 6 17.90 -29.44 -10.11
N SER A 7 17.42 -28.40 -10.79
CA SER A 7 18.08 -27.08 -10.82
C SER A 7 17.82 -26.21 -9.57
N SER A 8 16.82 -26.54 -8.75
CA SER A 8 16.46 -25.76 -7.54
C SER A 8 17.31 -26.04 -6.30
N ARG A 9 18.40 -26.84 -6.40
CA ARG A 9 19.22 -27.27 -5.25
C ARG A 9 20.70 -26.82 -5.25
N ILE A 10 21.16 -26.01 -6.20
CA ILE A 10 22.61 -25.67 -6.33
C ILE A 10 22.91 -24.16 -6.23
N LEU A 11 22.00 -23.34 -5.69
CA LEU A 11 22.37 -21.97 -5.26
C LEU A 11 22.17 -21.84 -3.74
N LEU A 12 23.31 -21.72 -3.05
CA LEU A 12 23.54 -21.78 -1.61
C LEU A 12 22.95 -20.58 -0.82
N PRO A 13 22.96 -20.65 0.54
CA PRO A 13 22.03 -20.03 1.46
C PRO A 13 22.57 -18.74 2.09
N HIS A 14 21.72 -18.12 2.91
CA HIS A 14 21.89 -16.87 3.67
C HIS A 14 21.44 -15.61 2.94
N THR A 15 20.15 -15.30 3.08
CA THR A 15 19.70 -14.04 3.69
C THR A 15 18.22 -14.17 4.07
N ARG A 16 17.95 -14.00 5.38
CA ARG A 16 16.60 -13.78 5.90
C ARG A 16 16.22 -12.34 5.61
N PHE A 17 15.28 -12.08 4.71
CA PHE A 17 14.44 -10.87 4.76
C PHE A 17 13.06 -11.21 4.19
N GLY A 18 12.05 -11.07 5.05
CA GLY A 18 10.65 -11.37 4.75
C GLY A 18 9.96 -10.26 3.97
N VAL A 19 9.12 -10.67 3.03
CA VAL A 19 7.79 -10.13 2.71
C VAL A 19 7.57 -8.65 3.08
N ALA A 20 8.03 -7.71 2.24
CA ALA A 20 7.65 -6.29 2.32
C ALA A 20 7.65 -5.52 0.97
N CYS A 21 7.70 -6.18 -0.20
CA CYS A 21 7.81 -5.49 -1.51
C CYS A 21 6.53 -5.49 -2.37
N GLN A 22 5.35 -5.75 -1.82
CA GLN A 22 4.08 -5.73 -2.60
C GLN A 22 3.32 -4.39 -2.55
N LEU A 23 3.77 -3.39 -1.79
CA LEU A 23 3.07 -2.10 -1.62
C LEU A 23 3.71 -0.90 -2.34
N GLU A 24 4.92 -1.04 -2.90
CA GLU A 24 5.61 0.09 -3.57
C GLU A 24 5.33 0.20 -5.08
N LEU A 25 4.90 -0.89 -5.74
CA LEU A 25 4.61 -0.88 -7.18
C LEU A 25 3.27 -0.21 -7.53
N SER A 26 2.31 -0.18 -6.61
CA SER A 26 1.03 0.52 -6.81
C SER A 26 1.19 2.06 -6.73
N TYR A 27 2.16 2.55 -5.96
CA TYR A 27 2.43 3.99 -5.84
C TYR A 27 3.20 4.58 -7.04
N CYS A 28 4.09 3.81 -7.67
CA CYS A 28 4.78 4.25 -8.90
C CYS A 28 3.84 4.33 -10.11
N VAL A 29 2.88 3.40 -10.25
CA VAL A 29 1.90 3.41 -11.33
C VAL A 29 0.92 4.59 -11.19
N LEU A 30 0.50 4.93 -9.97
CA LEU A 30 -0.36 6.10 -9.71
C LEU A 30 0.36 7.43 -10.01
N ASN A 31 1.67 7.54 -9.75
CA ASN A 31 2.45 8.74 -10.04
C ASN A 31 2.75 8.93 -11.53
N ASN A 32 2.97 7.85 -12.30
CA ASN A 32 3.14 7.95 -13.76
C ASN A 32 1.81 8.22 -14.48
N LEU A 33 0.72 7.61 -14.05
CA LEU A 33 -0.62 7.89 -14.60
C LEU A 33 -1.07 9.33 -14.34
N ARG A 34 -0.72 9.93 -13.18
CA ARG A 34 -0.95 11.36 -12.92
C ARG A 34 -0.10 12.28 -13.80
N LYS A 35 1.12 11.89 -14.16
CA LYS A 35 1.96 12.65 -15.10
C LYS A 35 1.45 12.57 -16.55
N GLU A 36 0.73 11.51 -16.89
CA GLU A 36 0.11 11.31 -18.22
C GLU A 36 -1.38 11.70 -18.29
N GLY A 37 -1.97 12.21 -17.18
CA GLY A 37 -3.35 12.71 -17.14
C GLY A 37 -4.45 11.67 -16.90
N TYR A 38 -4.13 10.39 -16.62
CA TYR A 38 -5.12 9.34 -16.38
C TYR A 38 -5.42 9.17 -14.88
N VAL A 39 -6.68 9.37 -14.47
CA VAL A 39 -7.18 8.97 -13.14
C VAL A 39 -8.24 7.89 -13.34
N ARG A 40 -8.01 6.67 -12.83
CA ARG A 40 -9.02 5.61 -12.84
C ARG A 40 -10.26 6.04 -12.04
N PRO A 41 -11.48 5.62 -12.42
CA PRO A 41 -12.65 5.77 -11.57
C PRO A 41 -12.51 4.86 -10.35
N CYS A 42 -12.13 5.40 -9.19
CA CYS A 42 -12.19 4.67 -7.93
C CYS A 42 -13.64 4.65 -7.43
N THR A 43 -14.28 3.48 -7.48
CA THR A 43 -15.38 3.15 -6.55
C THR A 43 -14.86 3.23 -5.13
N VAL A 44 -15.35 4.24 -4.40
CA VAL A 44 -15.46 4.41 -2.95
C VAL A 44 -14.53 3.54 -2.09
N PHE A 45 -13.49 4.17 -1.52
CA PHE A 45 -13.16 4.01 -0.09
C PHE A 45 -12.63 5.35 0.44
N MET A 46 -13.33 5.88 1.46
CA MET A 46 -12.84 6.95 2.32
C MET A 46 -11.48 6.55 2.90
N TYR A 47 -10.50 7.46 2.90
CA TYR A 47 -9.70 7.72 4.11
C TYR A 47 -8.92 9.04 3.97
N LYS A 48 -9.17 9.90 4.96
CA LYS A 48 -8.28 10.89 5.61
C LYS A 48 -7.29 11.67 4.73
N SER A 49 -7.57 12.96 4.65
CA SER A 49 -6.62 14.05 4.92
C SER A 49 -5.19 13.60 5.30
N ILE A 50 -4.29 13.62 4.33
CA ILE A 50 -2.87 13.80 4.58
C ILE A 50 -2.45 15.07 3.85
N GLN A 51 -1.78 15.91 4.63
CA GLN A 51 -1.43 17.28 4.36
C GLN A 51 -0.65 17.44 3.05
N TYR A 52 -1.10 18.39 2.23
CA TYR A 52 -0.22 19.12 1.33
C TYR A 52 0.79 19.89 2.19
N ASN A 53 2.00 19.35 2.31
CA ASN A 53 3.22 20.11 2.53
C ASN A 53 4.42 19.17 2.35
N THR A 54 4.99 19.14 1.14
CA THR A 54 6.43 18.90 0.83
C THR A 54 6.66 18.71 -0.68
N TYR A 55 6.15 19.61 -1.52
CA TYR A 55 6.69 19.82 -2.87
C TYR A 55 7.64 21.03 -2.86
N SER A 56 8.82 20.83 -2.26
CA SER A 56 10.05 21.59 -2.59
C SER A 56 11.35 20.95 -2.09
N THR A 57 11.31 19.73 -1.54
CA THR A 57 12.51 19.05 -0.99
C THR A 57 12.63 17.56 -1.34
N LEU A 58 11.98 17.11 -2.42
CA LEU A 58 12.14 15.74 -2.96
C LEU A 58 12.83 15.67 -4.33
N THR A 59 13.44 16.77 -4.76
CA THR A 59 14.46 16.79 -5.84
C THR A 59 15.89 16.82 -5.31
N LYS A 60 16.11 16.63 -3.99
CA LYS A 60 17.46 16.62 -3.40
C LYS A 60 17.79 15.46 -2.45
N ASN A 61 16.91 14.47 -2.26
CA ASN A 61 17.22 13.30 -1.42
C ASN A 61 16.53 12.00 -1.86
N ILE A 62 16.38 11.78 -3.16
CA ILE A 62 16.59 10.41 -3.65
C ILE A 62 18.10 10.34 -3.78
N LYS A 63 18.77 9.83 -2.74
CA LYS A 63 20.00 9.09 -3.00
C LYS A 63 19.60 8.11 -4.08
N ALA A 64 20.12 8.31 -5.28
CA ALA A 64 20.25 7.26 -6.25
C ALA A 64 20.86 6.10 -5.48
N THR A 65 20.02 5.15 -5.05
CA THR A 65 20.44 3.78 -5.16
C THR A 65 20.65 3.66 -6.66
N ASN A 66 21.90 3.87 -7.09
CA ASN A 66 22.39 3.37 -8.35
C ASN A 66 22.17 1.86 -8.26
N ILE A 67 20.94 1.42 -8.54
CA ILE A 67 20.68 0.04 -8.89
C ILE A 67 21.47 -0.08 -10.18
N THR A 68 22.62 -0.75 -10.09
CA THR A 68 23.48 -1.00 -11.25
C THR A 68 22.61 -1.63 -12.35
N ALA A 69 22.94 -1.37 -13.61
CA ALA A 69 22.17 -1.92 -14.74
C ALA A 69 22.03 -3.45 -14.63
N GLU A 70 23.04 -4.11 -14.07
CA GLU A 70 23.06 -5.53 -13.64
C GLU A 70 21.90 -5.88 -12.69
N LYS A 71 21.72 -5.13 -11.60
CA LYS A 71 20.65 -5.39 -10.62
C LYS A 71 19.25 -5.07 -11.17
N GLN A 72 19.13 -4.17 -12.15
CA GLN A 72 17.88 -3.96 -12.90
C GLN A 72 17.60 -5.14 -13.84
N LEU A 73 18.63 -5.68 -14.48
CA LEU A 73 18.53 -6.86 -15.35
C LEU A 73 18.14 -8.11 -14.55
N GLU A 74 18.75 -8.34 -13.37
CA GLU A 74 18.38 -9.45 -12.47
C GLU A 74 16.90 -9.38 -12.05
N LEU A 75 16.41 -8.20 -11.67
CA LEU A 75 15.01 -8.00 -11.30
C LEU A 75 14.06 -8.22 -12.49
N ALA A 76 14.46 -7.77 -13.69
CA ALA A 76 13.71 -7.99 -14.91
C ALA A 76 13.64 -9.49 -15.27
N LEU A 77 14.74 -10.23 -15.13
CA LEU A 77 14.81 -11.67 -15.36
C LEU A 77 13.99 -12.47 -14.34
N ILE A 78 14.07 -12.14 -13.04
CA ILE A 78 13.24 -12.78 -12.00
C ILE A 78 11.76 -12.54 -12.30
N SER A 79 11.41 -11.32 -12.68
CA SER A 79 10.06 -10.95 -13.07
C SER A 79 9.60 -11.70 -14.31
N LEU A 80 10.45 -11.85 -15.34
CA LEU A 80 10.17 -12.62 -16.55
C LEU A 80 9.91 -14.09 -16.22
N CYS A 81 10.77 -14.73 -15.43
CA CYS A 81 10.62 -16.11 -14.98
C CYS A 81 9.33 -16.33 -14.18
N SER A 82 8.98 -15.39 -13.30
CA SER A 82 7.70 -15.43 -12.55
C SER A 82 6.48 -15.32 -13.46
N ARG A 83 6.59 -14.57 -14.57
CA ARG A 83 5.54 -14.35 -15.55
C ARG A 83 5.42 -15.50 -16.55
N MET A 84 6.54 -16.15 -16.87
CA MET A 84 6.54 -17.40 -17.64
C MET A 84 5.70 -18.48 -16.95
N GLN A 85 5.81 -18.64 -15.62
CA GLN A 85 4.98 -19.58 -14.86
C GLN A 85 3.48 -19.29 -14.96
N LYS A 86 3.10 -18.08 -15.38
CA LYS A 86 1.72 -17.61 -15.52
C LYS A 86 1.29 -17.41 -16.98
N ASN A 87 2.11 -17.78 -17.98
CA ASN A 87 1.89 -17.49 -19.41
C ASN A 87 1.56 -16.01 -19.71
N GLN A 88 2.16 -15.07 -18.98
CA GLN A 88 1.88 -13.63 -19.09
C GLN A 88 3.14 -12.82 -19.40
N VAL A 89 3.87 -13.19 -20.44
CA VAL A 89 5.09 -12.48 -20.84
C VAL A 89 4.74 -11.16 -21.53
N ARG A 90 5.40 -10.07 -21.14
CA ARG A 90 5.22 -8.75 -21.75
C ARG A 90 6.33 -8.47 -22.75
N TYR A 91 5.95 -7.98 -23.93
CA TYR A 91 6.89 -7.60 -25.00
C TYR A 91 7.97 -6.62 -24.53
N GLN A 92 7.56 -5.59 -23.77
CA GLN A 92 8.45 -4.53 -23.30
C GLN A 92 9.55 -5.06 -22.37
N ASP A 93 9.21 -5.99 -21.47
CA ASP A 93 10.20 -6.62 -20.58
C ASP A 93 11.20 -7.44 -21.40
N LEU A 94 10.71 -8.17 -22.41
CA LEU A 94 11.53 -9.02 -23.28
C LEU A 94 12.49 -8.19 -24.14
N ILE A 95 12.02 -7.13 -24.80
CA ILE A 95 12.89 -6.23 -25.59
C ILE A 95 13.95 -5.60 -24.69
N TYR A 96 13.57 -5.10 -23.52
CA TYR A 96 14.50 -4.46 -22.61
C TYR A 96 15.64 -5.42 -22.25
N ILE A 97 15.32 -6.67 -21.90
CA ILE A 97 16.32 -7.70 -21.58
C ILE A 97 17.19 -8.02 -22.82
N ILE A 98 16.61 -8.16 -24.01
CA ILE A 98 17.36 -8.39 -25.25
C ILE A 98 18.32 -7.21 -25.52
N GLN A 99 17.86 -5.97 -25.39
CA GLN A 99 18.70 -4.77 -25.56
C GLN A 99 19.83 -4.70 -24.52
N CYS A 100 19.59 -5.13 -23.28
CA CYS A 100 20.64 -5.20 -22.26
C CYS A 100 21.74 -6.22 -22.63
N TYR A 101 21.36 -7.36 -23.20
CA TYR A 101 22.32 -8.36 -23.68
C TYR A 101 23.06 -7.90 -24.94
N GLU A 102 22.37 -7.26 -25.90
CA GLU A 102 23.01 -6.65 -27.09
C GLU A 102 24.02 -5.56 -26.71
N ASN A 103 23.76 -4.82 -25.62
CA ASN A 103 24.64 -3.77 -25.12
C ASN A 103 25.75 -4.26 -24.18
N ASN A 104 25.96 -5.58 -24.04
CA ASN A 104 27.02 -6.21 -23.21
C ASN A 104 27.04 -5.77 -21.73
N ILE A 105 25.86 -5.60 -21.11
CA ILE A 105 25.77 -5.15 -19.70
C ILE A 105 26.14 -6.26 -18.70
N GLU A 106 25.94 -7.55 -19.04
CA GLU A 106 26.35 -8.72 -18.25
C GLU A 106 26.97 -9.81 -19.15
N LYS A 107 27.72 -10.74 -18.54
CA LYS A 107 28.09 -12.00 -19.22
C LYS A 107 26.82 -12.78 -19.54
N LEU A 108 26.60 -13.03 -20.83
CA LEU A 108 25.49 -13.84 -21.33
C LEU A 108 25.47 -15.20 -20.61
N ASN A 109 24.33 -15.51 -19.99
CA ASN A 109 24.08 -16.80 -19.37
C ASN A 109 23.23 -17.63 -20.32
N LYS A 110 23.75 -18.78 -20.77
CA LYS A 110 23.08 -19.71 -21.69
C LYS A 110 21.65 -20.07 -21.28
N GLN A 111 21.39 -20.24 -19.98
CA GLN A 111 20.05 -20.55 -19.50
C GLN A 111 19.08 -19.38 -19.71
N ASN A 112 19.56 -18.14 -19.56
CA ASN A 112 18.74 -16.95 -19.77
C ASN A 112 18.45 -16.73 -21.26
N LEU A 113 19.43 -16.94 -22.14
CA LEU A 113 19.23 -16.87 -23.59
C LEU A 113 18.24 -17.92 -24.09
N LEU A 114 18.32 -19.15 -23.58
CA LEU A 114 17.37 -20.21 -23.93
C LEU A 114 15.94 -19.87 -23.45
N ILE A 115 15.82 -19.28 -22.25
CA ILE A 115 14.54 -18.79 -21.73
C ILE A 115 13.98 -17.67 -22.63
N LEU A 116 14.82 -16.72 -23.07
CA LEU A 116 14.41 -15.65 -23.98
C LEU A 116 13.95 -16.21 -25.33
N LEU A 117 14.66 -17.21 -25.85
CA LEU A 117 14.29 -17.88 -27.09
C LEU A 117 12.91 -18.54 -26.92
N GLN A 118 12.67 -19.29 -25.85
CA GLN A 118 11.36 -19.89 -25.53
C GLN A 118 10.22 -18.87 -25.41
N CYS A 119 10.52 -17.66 -24.94
CA CYS A 119 9.53 -16.58 -24.86
C CYS A 119 9.10 -16.06 -26.24
N CYS A 120 9.90 -16.24 -27.30
CA CYS A 120 9.63 -15.71 -28.64
C CYS A 120 8.58 -16.51 -29.45
N GLY A 121 8.03 -17.59 -28.88
CA GLY A 121 6.99 -18.43 -29.48
C GLY A 121 5.57 -18.05 -29.05
N ASP A 122 4.75 -19.05 -28.68
CA ASP A 122 3.34 -18.87 -28.28
C ASP A 122 3.15 -18.05 -26.97
N MET A 123 4.23 -17.83 -26.22
CA MET A 123 4.26 -17.08 -24.96
C MET A 123 4.10 -15.57 -25.12
N LEU A 124 4.16 -15.05 -26.35
CA LEU A 124 3.91 -13.64 -26.67
C LEU A 124 2.63 -13.45 -27.48
N PRO A 125 1.47 -13.83 -26.92
CA PRO A 125 0.20 -13.93 -27.63
C PRO A 125 -0.17 -12.66 -28.43
N TYR A 126 0.12 -11.49 -27.86
CA TYR A 126 -0.26 -10.18 -28.39
C TYR A 126 0.63 -9.64 -29.52
N ILE A 127 1.68 -10.36 -29.93
CA ILE A 127 2.67 -9.88 -30.91
C ILE A 127 2.47 -10.57 -32.28
N ASN A 128 2.48 -9.78 -33.35
CA ASN A 128 2.49 -10.24 -34.75
C ASN A 128 3.59 -11.30 -35.00
N LEU A 129 3.26 -12.35 -35.76
CA LEU A 129 4.19 -13.39 -36.20
C LEU A 129 5.47 -12.83 -36.83
N GLU A 130 5.40 -11.77 -37.62
CA GLU A 130 6.59 -11.16 -38.24
C GLU A 130 7.54 -10.58 -37.17
N ILE A 131 6.99 -9.94 -36.15
CA ILE A 131 7.79 -9.40 -35.04
C ILE A 131 8.34 -10.55 -34.20
N ARG A 132 7.55 -11.61 -33.94
CA ARG A 132 8.05 -12.81 -33.25
C ARG A 132 9.20 -13.47 -33.99
N ARG A 133 9.11 -13.62 -35.32
CA ARG A 133 10.20 -14.12 -36.18
C ARG A 133 11.45 -13.27 -36.03
N LYS A 134 11.32 -11.94 -36.17
CA LYS A 134 12.46 -11.01 -35.97
C LYS A 134 13.07 -11.10 -34.56
N LEU A 135 12.25 -11.31 -33.52
CA LEU A 135 12.76 -11.52 -32.16
C LEU A 135 13.50 -12.85 -32.03
N THR A 136 12.94 -13.94 -32.59
CA THR A 136 13.60 -15.25 -32.65
C THR A 136 14.96 -15.12 -33.34
N ASP A 137 15.02 -14.45 -34.49
CA ASP A 137 16.26 -14.24 -35.24
C ASP A 137 17.30 -13.43 -34.44
N ARG A 138 16.88 -12.34 -33.77
CA ARG A 138 17.75 -11.54 -32.91
C ARG A 138 18.32 -12.34 -31.74
N VAL A 139 17.47 -13.08 -31.03
CA VAL A 139 17.91 -13.92 -29.91
C VAL A 139 18.81 -15.06 -30.40
N TRP A 140 18.53 -15.63 -31.58
CA TRP A 140 19.36 -16.66 -32.17
C TRP A 140 20.75 -16.14 -32.57
N GLN A 141 20.83 -14.94 -33.14
CA GLN A 141 22.12 -14.28 -33.43
C GLN A 141 22.95 -14.06 -32.16
N LEU A 142 22.31 -13.66 -31.05
CA LEU A 142 22.99 -13.53 -29.75
C LEU A 142 23.55 -14.89 -29.29
N ILE A 143 22.78 -15.96 -29.43
CA ILE A 143 23.21 -17.33 -29.09
C ILE A 143 24.39 -17.79 -29.98
N GLN A 144 24.38 -17.46 -31.27
CA GLN A 144 25.47 -17.78 -32.21
C GLN A 144 26.75 -16.95 -31.98
N SER A 145 26.62 -15.74 -31.44
CA SER A 145 27.76 -14.86 -31.15
C SER A 145 28.61 -15.32 -29.96
N GLU A 146 28.12 -16.27 -29.16
CA GLU A 146 28.92 -16.93 -28.13
C GLU A 146 29.90 -17.93 -28.77
N ASN A 147 31.20 -17.80 -28.50
CA ASN A 147 32.27 -18.68 -29.01
C ASN A 147 32.24 -20.14 -28.46
N GLU A 148 31.13 -20.61 -27.90
CA GLU A 148 30.98 -21.96 -27.36
C GLU A 148 30.04 -22.83 -28.21
N ARG A 149 30.35 -24.13 -28.32
CA ARG A 149 29.58 -25.09 -29.15
C ARG A 149 28.09 -25.10 -28.77
N LEU A 150 27.23 -24.95 -29.77
CA LEU A 150 25.77 -25.06 -29.63
C LEU A 150 25.36 -26.50 -29.29
N THR A 151 24.39 -26.67 -28.41
CA THR A 151 23.87 -27.99 -28.03
C THR A 151 22.68 -28.39 -28.88
N LEU A 152 22.40 -29.70 -28.95
CA LEU A 152 21.23 -30.24 -29.64
C LEU A 152 19.91 -29.63 -29.11
N GLU A 153 19.80 -29.35 -27.81
CA GLU A 153 18.60 -28.72 -27.21
C GLU A 153 18.37 -27.28 -27.71
N ASN A 154 19.44 -26.56 -28.08
CA ASN A 154 19.31 -25.21 -28.65
C ASN A 154 18.63 -25.28 -30.02
N TYR A 155 19.09 -26.20 -30.88
CA TYR A 155 18.51 -26.42 -32.21
C TYR A 155 17.08 -26.96 -32.13
N LYS A 156 16.80 -27.91 -31.22
CA LYS A 156 15.43 -28.39 -30.96
C LYS A 156 14.50 -27.27 -30.49
N THR A 157 14.95 -26.42 -29.57
CA THR A 157 14.17 -25.27 -29.09
C THR A 157 13.88 -24.28 -30.22
N LEU A 158 14.88 -23.99 -31.06
CA LEU A 158 14.71 -23.15 -32.24
C LEU A 158 13.67 -23.74 -33.22
N LEU A 159 13.74 -25.04 -33.53
CA LEU A 159 12.76 -25.71 -34.39
C LEU A 159 11.35 -25.68 -33.81
N ARG A 160 11.20 -25.86 -32.48
CA ARG A 160 9.89 -25.70 -31.81
C ARG A 160 9.32 -24.30 -32.06
N ILE A 161 10.15 -23.25 -31.92
CA ILE A 161 9.71 -21.86 -32.12
C ILE A 161 9.47 -21.54 -33.58
N TYR A 162 10.27 -22.05 -34.50
CA TYR A 162 9.99 -21.93 -35.94
C TYR A 162 8.64 -22.57 -36.30
N GLY A 163 8.32 -23.72 -35.71
CA GLY A 163 7.01 -24.35 -35.84
C GLY A 163 5.86 -23.59 -35.14
N GLN A 164 6.12 -22.81 -34.10
CA GLN A 164 5.12 -21.92 -33.47
C GLN A 164 4.90 -20.64 -34.30
N ASN A 165 5.97 -20.10 -34.88
CA ASN A 165 5.95 -18.85 -35.65
C ASN A 165 5.68 -19.05 -37.15
N TYR A 166 5.40 -20.29 -37.60
CA TYR A 166 5.21 -20.66 -39.01
C TYR A 166 6.37 -20.18 -39.90
N SER A 167 7.59 -20.28 -39.39
CA SER A 167 8.78 -19.73 -40.05
C SER A 167 9.22 -20.65 -41.18
N TYR A 168 9.69 -20.06 -42.27
CA TYR A 168 10.29 -20.83 -43.36
C TYR A 168 11.64 -21.41 -42.90
N VAL A 169 11.82 -22.72 -43.10
CA VAL A 169 13.06 -23.43 -42.79
C VAL A 169 13.40 -24.28 -43.99
N ASP A 170 14.58 -24.07 -44.58
CA ASP A 170 15.14 -24.97 -45.58
C ASP A 170 15.75 -26.19 -44.86
N PRO A 171 15.19 -27.40 -45.02
CA PRO A 171 15.66 -28.58 -44.32
C PRO A 171 17.13 -28.89 -44.53
N LYS A 172 17.63 -28.75 -45.76
CA LYS A 172 19.01 -29.13 -46.09
C LYS A 172 19.98 -28.17 -45.45
N ARG A 173 19.76 -26.86 -45.65
CA ARG A 173 20.59 -25.81 -45.04
C ARG A 173 20.56 -25.85 -43.52
N PHE A 174 19.39 -26.16 -42.92
CA PHE A 174 19.29 -26.26 -41.47
C PHE A 174 20.14 -27.41 -40.94
N LEU A 175 20.03 -28.60 -41.53
CA LEU A 175 20.82 -29.77 -41.14
C LEU A 175 22.32 -29.55 -41.40
N GLU A 176 22.70 -28.91 -42.50
CA GLU A 176 24.09 -28.53 -42.81
C GLU A 176 24.66 -27.51 -41.81
N SER A 177 23.81 -26.67 -41.23
CA SER A 177 24.23 -25.66 -40.24
C SER A 177 24.43 -26.21 -38.83
N MET A 178 24.04 -27.47 -38.58
CA MET A 178 24.17 -28.08 -37.26
C MET A 178 25.57 -28.65 -37.05
N ASP A 179 26.25 -28.20 -36.00
CA ASP A 179 27.54 -28.75 -35.57
C ASP A 179 27.42 -30.07 -34.78
N VAL A 180 26.20 -30.59 -34.63
CA VAL A 180 25.86 -31.77 -33.81
C VAL A 180 24.96 -32.68 -34.65
N GLU A 181 25.17 -33.99 -34.57
CA GLU A 181 24.34 -34.96 -35.31
C GLU A 181 22.85 -34.85 -34.93
N PRO A 182 21.94 -34.77 -35.91
CA PRO A 182 20.50 -34.72 -35.66
C PRO A 182 20.00 -36.09 -35.17
N ASP A 183 19.07 -36.07 -34.22
CA ASP A 183 18.37 -37.27 -33.76
C ASP A 183 16.93 -37.34 -34.29
N GLU A 184 16.23 -38.43 -33.97
CA GLU A 184 14.84 -38.65 -34.41
C GLU A 184 13.92 -37.46 -34.05
N GLU A 185 14.04 -36.91 -32.84
CA GLU A 185 13.24 -35.75 -32.41
C GLU A 185 13.56 -34.50 -33.24
N THR A 186 14.82 -34.32 -33.66
CA THR A 186 15.22 -33.19 -34.51
C THR A 186 14.53 -33.25 -35.88
N TYR A 187 14.50 -34.43 -36.50
CA TYR A 187 13.78 -34.63 -37.75
C TYR A 187 12.25 -34.45 -37.59
N GLN A 188 11.66 -34.95 -36.51
CA GLN A 188 10.23 -34.75 -36.21
C GLN A 188 9.89 -33.26 -36.02
N LEU A 189 10.72 -32.51 -35.30
CA LEU A 189 10.53 -31.07 -35.10
C LEU A 189 10.71 -30.29 -36.41
N LEU A 190 11.69 -30.67 -37.24
CA LEU A 190 11.90 -30.09 -38.56
C LEU A 190 10.73 -30.38 -39.50
N LEU A 191 10.19 -31.60 -39.45
CA LEU A 191 9.00 -32.01 -40.20
C LEU A 191 7.77 -31.21 -39.76
N ASN A 192 7.57 -31.02 -38.45
CA ASN A 192 6.50 -30.20 -37.91
C ASN A 192 6.63 -28.72 -38.34
N ALA A 193 7.82 -28.14 -38.22
CA ALA A 193 8.06 -26.76 -38.62
C ALA A 193 7.81 -26.53 -40.12
N THR A 194 8.30 -27.43 -40.97
CA THR A 194 8.15 -27.35 -42.43
C THR A 194 6.71 -27.64 -42.90
N SER A 195 6.04 -28.64 -42.33
CA SER A 195 4.64 -28.97 -42.69
C SER A 195 3.67 -27.83 -42.43
N LYS A 196 3.87 -27.08 -41.35
CA LYS A 196 3.07 -25.88 -41.04
C LYS A 196 3.25 -24.73 -42.04
N THR A 197 4.32 -24.71 -42.84
CA THR A 197 4.48 -23.72 -43.91
C THR A 197 3.64 -24.04 -45.16
N GLY A 198 3.04 -25.23 -45.22
CA GLY A 198 2.27 -25.70 -46.38
C GLY A 198 3.13 -26.12 -47.59
N ASN A 199 4.45 -26.04 -47.50
CA ASN A 199 5.33 -26.39 -48.61
C ASN A 199 5.59 -27.91 -48.67
N TYR A 200 4.94 -28.58 -49.62
CA TYR A 200 5.08 -30.02 -49.86
C TYR A 200 6.51 -30.45 -50.21
N GLU A 201 7.24 -29.67 -51.01
CA GLU A 201 8.58 -30.03 -51.45
C GLU A 201 9.56 -30.08 -50.26
N LEU A 202 9.42 -29.16 -49.31
CA LEU A 202 10.24 -29.16 -48.09
C LEU A 202 9.91 -30.38 -47.22
N VAL A 203 8.63 -30.70 -47.05
CA VAL A 203 8.21 -31.89 -46.31
C VAL A 203 8.70 -33.19 -46.96
N ALA A 204 8.58 -33.30 -48.28
CA ALA A 204 9.12 -34.43 -49.03
C ALA A 204 10.65 -34.53 -48.88
N THR A 205 11.33 -33.39 -48.84
CA THR A 205 12.79 -33.34 -48.59
C THR A 205 13.12 -33.87 -47.20
N VAL A 206 12.44 -33.41 -46.14
CA VAL A 206 12.64 -33.93 -44.77
C VAL A 206 12.40 -35.44 -44.72
N ILE A 207 11.29 -35.92 -45.30
CA ILE A 207 10.95 -37.35 -45.33
C ILE A 207 12.01 -38.15 -46.10
N SER A 208 12.57 -37.61 -47.19
CA SER A 208 13.64 -38.29 -47.95
C SER A 208 14.93 -38.44 -47.15
N GLN A 209 15.26 -37.44 -46.31
CA GLN A 209 16.40 -37.51 -45.39
C GLN A 209 16.11 -38.51 -44.26
N MET A 210 14.89 -38.50 -43.72
CA MET A 210 14.45 -39.47 -42.71
C MET A 210 14.46 -40.90 -43.21
N LYS A 211 14.10 -41.18 -44.47
CA LYS A 211 14.03 -42.55 -45.02
C LYS A 211 15.36 -43.31 -44.94
N ASN A 212 16.49 -42.61 -44.83
CA ASN A 212 17.79 -43.23 -44.67
C ASN A 212 18.15 -43.54 -43.19
N GLU A 213 17.42 -42.98 -42.21
CA GLU A 213 17.78 -43.05 -40.77
C GLU A 213 16.62 -43.39 -39.80
N VAL A 214 15.34 -43.25 -40.17
CA VAL A 214 14.15 -43.36 -39.28
C VAL A 214 12.94 -43.97 -40.01
N ARG A 215 12.14 -44.81 -39.32
CA ARG A 215 10.90 -45.43 -39.85
C ARG A 215 9.74 -44.43 -39.95
N LEU A 216 8.91 -44.58 -41.00
CA LEU A 216 7.64 -43.86 -41.12
C LEU A 216 6.75 -44.17 -39.92
N ASN A 217 6.32 -43.12 -39.22
CA ASN A 217 5.49 -43.20 -38.03
C ASN A 217 4.22 -42.35 -38.23
N GLU A 218 3.31 -42.41 -37.25
CA GLU A 218 2.04 -41.66 -37.27
C GLU A 218 2.23 -40.16 -37.50
N GLU A 219 3.25 -39.55 -36.88
CA GLU A 219 3.57 -38.12 -37.03
C GLU A 219 3.95 -37.76 -38.47
N THR A 220 4.68 -38.64 -39.15
CA THR A 220 5.09 -38.43 -40.54
C THR A 220 3.89 -38.39 -41.48
N LEU A 221 2.93 -39.29 -41.27
CA LEU A 221 1.69 -39.32 -42.05
C LEU A 221 0.78 -38.13 -41.70
N ASN A 222 0.70 -37.74 -40.42
CA ASN A 222 -0.03 -36.54 -40.00
C ASN A 222 0.53 -35.26 -40.64
N ALA A 223 1.85 -35.12 -40.77
CA ALA A 223 2.48 -33.98 -41.44
C ALA A 223 2.11 -33.90 -42.92
N LEU A 224 2.03 -35.04 -43.61
CA LEU A 224 1.57 -35.10 -45.00
C LEU A 224 0.09 -34.73 -45.13
N VAL A 225 -0.77 -35.27 -44.25
CA VAL A 225 -2.20 -34.89 -44.21
C VAL A 225 -2.33 -33.37 -43.99
N LEU A 226 -1.56 -32.79 -43.07
CA LEU A 226 -1.58 -31.35 -42.80
C LEU A 226 -1.20 -30.51 -44.04
N VAL A 227 -0.12 -30.86 -44.73
CA VAL A 227 0.33 -30.10 -45.91
C VAL A 227 -0.72 -30.13 -47.02
N HIS A 228 -1.26 -31.31 -47.35
CA HIS A 228 -2.31 -31.42 -48.35
C HIS A 228 -3.57 -30.66 -47.93
N SER A 229 -3.95 -30.71 -46.65
CA SER A 229 -5.06 -29.94 -46.10
C SER A 229 -4.87 -28.42 -46.18
N ILE A 230 -3.69 -27.89 -45.83
CA ILE A 230 -3.39 -26.45 -45.91
C ILE A 230 -3.47 -25.95 -47.36
N ASN A 231 -3.03 -26.79 -48.30
CA ASN A 231 -3.06 -26.50 -49.73
C ASN A 231 -4.44 -26.71 -50.38
N GLY A 232 -5.45 -27.14 -49.62
CA GLY A 232 -6.80 -27.40 -50.12
C GLY A 232 -6.91 -28.67 -50.99
N ASP A 233 -5.92 -29.55 -50.94
CA ASP A 233 -5.87 -30.82 -51.67
C ASP A 233 -6.45 -31.95 -50.83
N ILE A 234 -7.77 -31.88 -50.61
CA ILE A 234 -8.45 -32.79 -49.69
C ILE A 234 -8.47 -34.25 -50.18
N GLU A 235 -8.39 -34.47 -51.48
CA GLU A 235 -8.42 -35.82 -52.06
C GLU A 235 -7.14 -36.59 -51.75
N ASN A 236 -5.97 -35.94 -51.89
CA ASN A 236 -4.71 -36.54 -51.45
C ASN A 236 -4.63 -36.67 -49.93
N ALA A 237 -5.17 -35.71 -49.16
CA ALA A 237 -5.26 -35.84 -47.70
C ALA A 237 -6.09 -37.07 -47.27
N LYS A 238 -7.23 -37.32 -47.93
CA LYS A 238 -8.05 -38.54 -47.72
C LYS A 238 -7.34 -39.82 -48.17
N SER A 239 -6.59 -39.76 -49.28
CA SER A 239 -5.80 -40.89 -49.75
C SER A 239 -4.80 -41.31 -48.68
N ILE A 240 -4.03 -40.36 -48.13
CA ILE A 240 -3.05 -40.63 -47.07
C ILE A 240 -3.74 -41.11 -45.79
N PHE A 241 -4.90 -40.54 -45.44
CA PHE A 241 -5.72 -41.04 -44.32
C PHE A 241 -6.19 -42.49 -44.52
N SER A 242 -6.52 -42.88 -45.75
CA SER A 242 -6.87 -44.27 -46.06
C SER A 242 -5.64 -45.18 -45.98
N THR A 243 -4.47 -44.71 -46.40
CA THR A 243 -3.19 -45.43 -46.27
C THR A 243 -2.84 -45.69 -44.80
N MET A 244 -3.09 -44.73 -43.90
CA MET A 244 -2.92 -44.95 -42.45
C MET A 244 -3.73 -46.16 -41.96
N LYS A 245 -5.00 -46.28 -42.39
CA LYS A 245 -5.86 -47.41 -42.03
C LYS A 245 -5.38 -48.74 -42.62
N THR A 246 -4.92 -48.75 -43.88
CA THR A 246 -4.45 -49.98 -44.54
C THR A 246 -3.14 -50.48 -43.94
N GLU A 247 -2.25 -49.58 -43.53
CA GLU A 247 -0.96 -49.88 -42.89
C GLU A 247 -1.10 -50.19 -41.38
N MET A 248 -2.33 -50.30 -40.85
CA MET A 248 -2.62 -50.46 -39.41
C MET A 248 -2.00 -49.39 -38.49
N ILE A 249 -1.73 -48.19 -39.03
CA ILE A 249 -1.32 -47.02 -38.26
C ILE A 249 -2.59 -46.24 -37.92
N GLY A 250 -3.05 -46.37 -36.67
CA GLY A 250 -4.32 -45.77 -36.23
C GLY A 250 -4.35 -44.24 -36.40
N PRO A 251 -5.38 -43.66 -37.07
CA PRO A 251 -5.55 -42.21 -37.11
C PRO A 251 -5.75 -41.65 -35.70
N SER A 252 -5.01 -40.60 -35.35
CA SER A 252 -5.14 -39.94 -34.06
C SER A 252 -6.01 -38.69 -34.14
N LYS A 253 -6.24 -38.06 -32.98
CA LYS A 253 -6.91 -36.76 -32.88
C LYS A 253 -6.28 -35.71 -33.83
N ASN A 254 -4.96 -35.75 -33.99
CA ASN A 254 -4.24 -34.81 -34.87
C ASN A 254 -4.55 -35.09 -36.35
N THR A 255 -4.70 -36.36 -36.75
CA THR A 255 -5.10 -36.72 -38.11
C THR A 255 -6.47 -36.15 -38.46
N TYR A 256 -7.44 -36.30 -37.54
CA TYR A 256 -8.79 -35.75 -37.71
C TYR A 256 -8.79 -34.21 -37.72
N ALA A 257 -7.99 -33.56 -36.87
CA ALA A 257 -7.82 -32.10 -36.89
C ALA A 257 -7.23 -31.59 -38.20
N ASN A 258 -6.22 -32.29 -38.75
CA ASN A 258 -5.63 -31.91 -40.03
C ASN A 258 -6.64 -32.05 -41.18
N LEU A 259 -7.48 -33.10 -41.18
CA LEU A 259 -8.59 -33.22 -42.14
C LEU A 259 -9.64 -32.11 -41.96
N ALA A 260 -9.98 -31.77 -40.71
CA ALA A 260 -10.87 -30.65 -40.40
C ALA A 260 -10.34 -29.32 -40.96
N TYR A 261 -9.03 -29.07 -40.87
CA TYR A 261 -8.40 -27.90 -41.50
C TYR A 261 -8.58 -27.90 -43.01
N GLY A 262 -8.44 -29.05 -43.68
CA GLY A 262 -8.65 -29.16 -45.12
C GLY A 262 -10.10 -28.88 -45.52
N TYR A 263 -11.07 -29.41 -44.78
CA TYR A 263 -12.49 -29.09 -45.02
C TYR A 263 -12.82 -27.63 -44.76
N ALA A 264 -12.25 -27.02 -43.71
CA ALA A 264 -12.38 -25.60 -43.42
C ALA A 264 -11.75 -24.71 -44.50
N LYS A 265 -10.60 -25.12 -45.06
CA LYS A 265 -9.88 -24.40 -46.10
C LYS A 265 -10.70 -24.27 -47.39
N ILE A 266 -11.44 -25.32 -47.75
CA ILE A 266 -12.24 -25.41 -48.98
C ILE A 266 -13.70 -24.96 -48.74
N GLY A 267 -14.14 -24.86 -47.48
CA GLY A 267 -15.51 -24.50 -47.13
C GLY A 267 -16.50 -25.66 -47.20
N LEU A 268 -16.05 -26.91 -47.08
CA LEU A 268 -16.89 -28.11 -47.07
C LEU A 268 -17.55 -28.30 -45.69
N TRP A 269 -18.52 -27.44 -45.37
CA TRP A 269 -19.14 -27.37 -44.04
C TRP A 269 -19.73 -28.70 -43.56
N LYS A 270 -20.49 -29.42 -44.40
CA LYS A 270 -21.13 -30.69 -43.99
C LYS A 270 -20.12 -31.72 -43.50
N ASN A 271 -19.00 -31.86 -44.21
CA ASN A 271 -17.92 -32.77 -43.86
C ASN A 271 -17.20 -32.31 -42.58
N LEU A 272 -16.99 -31.01 -42.42
CA LEU A 272 -16.41 -30.43 -41.21
C LEU A 272 -17.32 -30.70 -40.00
N GLN A 273 -18.63 -30.44 -40.12
CA GLN A 273 -19.62 -30.65 -39.08
C GLN A 273 -19.70 -32.12 -38.65
N GLU A 274 -19.82 -33.06 -39.59
CA GLU A 274 -19.84 -34.50 -39.30
C GLU A 274 -18.58 -34.95 -38.56
N LEU A 275 -17.42 -34.41 -38.96
CA LEU A 275 -16.14 -34.73 -38.33
C LEU A 275 -16.04 -34.15 -36.90
N MET A 276 -16.58 -32.94 -36.68
CA MET A 276 -16.66 -32.29 -35.36
C MET A 276 -17.68 -32.92 -34.41
N GLU A 277 -18.76 -33.52 -34.92
CA GLU A 277 -19.74 -34.26 -34.12
C GLU A 277 -19.21 -35.64 -33.68
N THR A 278 -18.42 -36.28 -34.55
CA THR A 278 -17.88 -37.62 -34.30
C THR A 278 -16.61 -37.64 -33.45
N ASN A 279 -15.84 -36.55 -33.42
CA ASN A 279 -14.56 -36.47 -32.73
C ASN A 279 -14.50 -35.28 -31.76
N LYS A 280 -13.76 -35.43 -30.66
CA LYS A 280 -13.51 -34.33 -29.72
C LYS A 280 -12.31 -33.50 -30.14
N PHE A 281 -12.51 -32.19 -30.24
CA PHE A 281 -11.49 -31.20 -30.58
C PHE A 281 -11.11 -30.37 -29.36
N ASP A 282 -9.82 -30.15 -29.17
CA ASP A 282 -9.31 -29.28 -28.10
C ASP A 282 -9.43 -27.80 -28.54
N THR A 283 -9.46 -26.84 -27.60
CA THR A 283 -9.57 -25.39 -27.90
C THR A 283 -8.55 -24.90 -28.94
N VAL A 284 -7.32 -25.42 -28.89
CA VAL A 284 -6.25 -25.08 -29.85
C VAL A 284 -6.66 -25.46 -31.28
N GLN A 285 -7.22 -26.65 -31.46
CA GLN A 285 -7.63 -27.16 -32.77
C GLN A 285 -8.84 -26.39 -33.29
N ILE A 286 -9.82 -26.12 -32.43
CA ILE A 286 -11.01 -25.32 -32.79
C ILE A 286 -10.61 -23.91 -33.23
N MET A 287 -9.72 -23.25 -32.49
CA MET A 287 -9.21 -21.93 -32.87
C MET A 287 -8.45 -21.94 -34.19
N CYS A 288 -7.65 -22.98 -34.48
CA CYS A 288 -7.02 -23.15 -35.78
C CYS A 288 -8.03 -23.36 -36.93
N ILE A 289 -9.12 -24.10 -36.70
CA ILE A 289 -10.23 -24.24 -37.67
C ILE A 289 -10.86 -22.87 -37.93
N VAL A 290 -11.16 -22.11 -36.88
CA VAL A 290 -11.73 -20.75 -36.98
C VAL A 290 -10.83 -19.81 -37.78
N LYS A 291 -9.50 -19.84 -37.53
CA LYS A 291 -8.52 -19.10 -38.34
C LYS A 291 -8.59 -19.51 -39.81
N THR A 292 -8.59 -20.81 -40.08
CA THR A 292 -8.59 -21.35 -41.44
C THR A 292 -9.85 -20.94 -42.20
N LEU A 293 -11.02 -20.98 -41.56
CA LEU A 293 -12.29 -20.51 -42.12
C LEU A 293 -12.24 -19.01 -42.43
N SER A 294 -11.74 -18.19 -41.51
CA SER A 294 -11.66 -16.73 -41.71
C SER A 294 -10.70 -16.32 -42.84
N PHE A 295 -9.51 -16.91 -42.87
CA PHE A 295 -8.51 -16.65 -43.93
C PHE A 295 -8.90 -17.21 -45.30
N SER A 296 -9.88 -18.11 -45.36
CA SER A 296 -10.38 -18.70 -46.61
C SER A 296 -11.76 -18.16 -46.99
N ASP A 297 -12.18 -17.03 -46.42
CA ASP A 297 -13.46 -16.35 -46.68
C ASP A 297 -14.72 -17.19 -46.38
N HIS A 298 -14.59 -18.21 -45.54
CA HIS A 298 -15.66 -19.07 -45.05
C HIS A 298 -16.06 -18.73 -43.60
N GLY A 299 -15.90 -17.46 -43.19
CA GLY A 299 -16.16 -16.99 -41.82
C GLY A 299 -17.62 -17.10 -41.36
N ILE A 300 -18.57 -17.43 -42.26
CA ILE A 300 -19.99 -17.64 -41.93
C ILE A 300 -20.16 -18.79 -40.93
N TYR A 301 -19.35 -19.83 -41.03
CA TYR A 301 -19.44 -21.04 -40.21
C TYR A 301 -18.77 -20.92 -38.83
N ILE A 302 -18.10 -19.79 -38.53
CA ILE A 302 -17.40 -19.59 -37.25
C ILE A 302 -18.33 -19.79 -36.03
N PRO A 303 -19.54 -19.21 -35.96
CA PRO A 303 -20.41 -19.41 -34.80
C PRO A 303 -20.82 -20.86 -34.58
N GLU A 304 -20.95 -21.64 -35.66
CA GLU A 304 -21.28 -23.06 -35.60
C GLU A 304 -20.09 -23.90 -35.10
N VAL A 305 -18.87 -23.59 -35.56
CA VAL A 305 -17.63 -24.21 -35.05
C VAL A 305 -17.39 -23.91 -33.58
N LEU A 306 -17.72 -22.70 -33.12
CA LEU A 306 -17.52 -22.29 -31.73
C LEU A 306 -18.41 -23.08 -30.74
N GLN A 307 -19.54 -23.65 -31.18
CA GLN A 307 -20.42 -24.49 -30.35
C GLN A 307 -19.74 -25.74 -29.79
N TYR A 308 -18.67 -26.20 -30.45
CA TYR A 308 -17.91 -27.38 -30.04
C TYR A 308 -16.83 -27.09 -28.97
N LEU A 309 -16.70 -25.84 -28.49
CA LEU A 309 -15.80 -25.51 -27.38
C LEU A 309 -16.26 -26.16 -26.07
N GLU A 310 -15.30 -26.67 -25.28
CA GLU A 310 -15.61 -27.27 -23.98
C GLU A 310 -16.18 -26.23 -23.00
N THR A 311 -17.30 -26.56 -22.35
CA THR A 311 -17.94 -25.71 -21.33
C THR A 311 -17.51 -26.16 -19.92
N PRO A 312 -17.10 -25.24 -19.00
CA PRO A 312 -17.10 -23.79 -19.15
C PRO A 312 -15.89 -23.26 -19.94
N ILE A 313 -16.15 -22.34 -20.87
CA ILE A 313 -15.12 -21.63 -21.63
C ILE A 313 -14.33 -20.76 -20.66
N ASP A 314 -13.01 -20.94 -20.58
CA ASP A 314 -12.13 -20.01 -19.87
C ASP A 314 -12.03 -18.73 -20.72
N PRO A 315 -12.60 -17.60 -20.27
CA PRO A 315 -12.48 -16.36 -21.00
C PRO A 315 -11.03 -15.90 -21.11
N ASN A 316 -10.10 -16.34 -20.27
CA ASN A 316 -8.70 -15.92 -20.34
C ASN A 316 -7.80 -16.89 -21.11
N ASP A 317 -8.38 -17.82 -21.89
CA ASP A 317 -7.60 -18.76 -22.70
C ASP A 317 -6.70 -18.01 -23.71
N PRO A 318 -5.35 -18.19 -23.64
CA PRO A 318 -4.41 -17.53 -24.53
C PRO A 318 -4.67 -17.77 -26.02
N TYR A 319 -5.20 -18.94 -26.40
CA TYR A 319 -5.44 -19.29 -27.80
C TYR A 319 -6.65 -18.54 -28.39
N ILE A 320 -7.69 -18.31 -27.57
CA ILE A 320 -8.85 -17.50 -27.97
C ILE A 320 -8.40 -16.03 -28.14
N ILE A 321 -7.64 -15.51 -27.18
CA ILE A 321 -7.10 -14.14 -27.23
C ILE A 321 -6.22 -13.96 -28.49
N ASN A 322 -5.32 -14.92 -28.78
CA ASN A 322 -4.47 -14.89 -29.96
C ASN A 322 -5.24 -14.84 -31.25
N THR A 323 -6.26 -15.70 -31.34
CA THR A 323 -7.06 -15.79 -32.55
C THR A 323 -7.78 -14.47 -32.82
N VAL A 324 -8.37 -13.86 -31.78
CA VAL A 324 -9.03 -12.56 -31.90
C VAL A 324 -8.04 -11.46 -32.33
N ILE A 325 -6.84 -11.42 -31.76
CA ILE A 325 -5.82 -10.42 -32.09
C ILE A 325 -5.32 -10.61 -33.54
N GLU A 326 -4.98 -11.83 -33.92
CA GLU A 326 -4.51 -12.16 -35.27
C GLU A 326 -5.56 -11.80 -36.34
N LEU A 327 -6.83 -12.14 -36.11
CA LEU A 327 -7.92 -11.77 -37.03
C LEU A 327 -8.12 -10.26 -37.11
N THR A 328 -7.93 -9.54 -36.00
CA THR A 328 -8.02 -8.08 -35.97
C THR A 328 -6.91 -7.44 -36.79
N HIS A 329 -5.66 -7.89 -36.64
CA HIS A 329 -4.54 -7.44 -37.46
C HIS A 329 -4.70 -7.79 -38.94
N ALA A 330 -5.30 -8.94 -39.26
CA ALA A 330 -5.61 -9.34 -40.63
C ALA A 330 -6.80 -8.57 -41.24
N GLN A 331 -7.33 -7.55 -40.56
CA GLN A 331 -8.51 -6.77 -40.95
C GLN A 331 -9.81 -7.60 -41.09
N LYS A 332 -9.84 -8.83 -40.56
CA LYS A 332 -11.02 -9.71 -40.47
C LYS A 332 -11.80 -9.45 -39.18
N ILE A 333 -12.15 -8.19 -38.95
CA ILE A 333 -12.72 -7.69 -37.68
C ILE A 333 -14.07 -8.35 -37.34
N GLU A 334 -14.91 -8.58 -38.36
CA GLU A 334 -16.22 -9.23 -38.20
C GLU A 334 -16.11 -10.67 -37.69
N ASP A 335 -15.08 -11.40 -38.12
CA ASP A 335 -14.83 -12.77 -37.68
C ASP A 335 -14.29 -12.79 -36.24
N GLY A 336 -13.42 -11.83 -35.89
CA GLY A 336 -13.01 -11.61 -34.50
C GLY A 336 -14.19 -11.26 -33.59
N TYR A 337 -15.14 -10.44 -34.05
CA TYR A 337 -16.36 -10.11 -33.32
C TYR A 337 -17.21 -11.35 -33.03
N LYS A 338 -17.39 -12.28 -34.00
CA LYS A 338 -18.16 -13.52 -33.79
C LYS A 338 -17.62 -14.36 -32.63
N ILE A 339 -16.30 -14.40 -32.47
CA ILE A 339 -15.65 -15.08 -31.33
C ILE A 339 -16.00 -14.38 -30.02
N ILE A 340 -15.88 -13.05 -29.96
CA ILE A 340 -16.22 -12.26 -28.76
C ILE A 340 -17.70 -12.38 -28.39
N ASP A 341 -18.58 -12.43 -29.37
CA ASP A 341 -20.02 -12.58 -29.16
C ASP A 341 -20.38 -13.95 -28.58
N PHE A 342 -19.64 -15.00 -28.94
CA PHE A 342 -19.83 -16.35 -28.40
C PHE A 342 -19.42 -16.47 -26.92
N ILE A 343 -18.41 -15.72 -26.47
CA ILE A 343 -17.91 -15.80 -25.08
C ILE A 343 -18.97 -15.29 -24.08
N PRO A 344 -19.30 -16.06 -23.01
CA PRO A 344 -20.27 -15.65 -22.01
C PRO A 344 -19.83 -14.40 -21.22
N ILE A 345 -20.79 -13.67 -20.65
CA ILE A 345 -20.50 -12.51 -19.80
C ILE A 345 -19.92 -13.04 -18.48
N SER A 346 -18.62 -12.83 -18.23
CA SER A 346 -18.02 -13.25 -16.96
C SER A 346 -18.61 -12.41 -15.81
N GLN A 347 -19.07 -13.07 -14.75
CA GLN A 347 -19.52 -12.42 -13.50
C GLN A 347 -18.33 -11.96 -12.62
N GLN A 348 -17.10 -12.03 -13.15
CA GLN A 348 -15.91 -11.66 -12.38
C GLN A 348 -15.83 -10.13 -12.20
N PRO A 349 -15.31 -9.66 -11.06
CA PRO A 349 -15.29 -8.24 -10.74
C PRO A 349 -14.50 -7.46 -11.80
N VAL A 350 -15.01 -6.27 -12.13
CA VAL A 350 -14.57 -5.26 -13.12
C VAL A 350 -13.07 -4.89 -13.07
N ASN A 351 -12.30 -5.44 -12.13
CA ASN A 351 -10.89 -5.12 -11.88
C ASN A 351 -9.87 -5.97 -12.65
N GLN A 352 -10.27 -6.94 -13.47
CA GLN A 352 -9.32 -7.71 -14.30
C GLN A 352 -9.23 -7.12 -15.72
N VAL A 353 -8.09 -6.48 -16.00
CA VAL A 353 -7.74 -5.83 -17.29
C VAL A 353 -7.51 -6.86 -18.43
N ASN A 354 -7.46 -8.16 -18.11
CA ASN A 354 -6.92 -9.20 -19.00
C ASN A 354 -7.99 -10.05 -19.70
N THR A 355 -9.13 -9.47 -20.09
CA THR A 355 -10.16 -10.23 -20.82
C THR A 355 -9.97 -10.09 -22.35
N PRO A 356 -10.31 -11.10 -23.17
CA PRO A 356 -10.26 -11.03 -24.63
C PRO A 356 -11.04 -9.84 -25.18
N LYS A 357 -12.14 -9.50 -24.51
CA LYS A 357 -12.97 -8.32 -24.80
C LYS A 357 -12.16 -7.03 -24.74
N HIS A 358 -11.34 -6.84 -23.71
CA HIS A 358 -10.48 -5.66 -23.59
C HIS A 358 -9.37 -5.64 -24.65
N TYR A 359 -8.74 -6.78 -24.90
CA TYR A 359 -7.69 -6.88 -25.93
C TYR A 359 -8.22 -6.64 -27.34
N PHE A 360 -9.41 -7.14 -27.66
CA PHE A 360 -10.07 -6.86 -28.93
C PHE A 360 -10.31 -5.36 -29.11
N LEU A 361 -10.91 -4.69 -28.11
CA LEU A 361 -11.13 -3.24 -28.16
C LEU A 361 -9.81 -2.45 -28.23
N TYR A 362 -8.76 -2.93 -27.56
CA TYR A 362 -7.43 -2.32 -27.61
C TYR A 362 -6.84 -2.41 -29.01
N GLU A 363 -6.84 -3.60 -29.61
CA GLU A 363 -6.24 -3.84 -30.90
C GLU A 363 -7.02 -3.18 -32.04
N LEU A 364 -8.35 -3.08 -31.91
CA LEU A 364 -9.19 -2.32 -32.85
C LEU A 364 -8.71 -0.87 -32.99
N VAL A 365 -8.38 -0.22 -31.88
CA VAL A 365 -7.92 1.17 -31.90
C VAL A 365 -6.44 1.26 -32.30
N ASN A 366 -5.61 0.30 -31.89
CA ASN A 366 -4.18 0.26 -32.19
C ASN A 366 -3.87 0.06 -33.68
N THR A 367 -4.70 -0.71 -34.39
CA THR A 367 -4.49 -1.06 -35.81
C THR A 367 -4.87 0.04 -36.81
N ASN A 368 -5.08 1.28 -36.36
CA ASN A 368 -5.56 2.41 -37.19
C ASN A 368 -6.80 2.06 -38.03
N THR A 369 -7.70 1.25 -37.48
CA THR A 369 -8.92 0.86 -38.22
C THR A 369 -9.80 2.08 -38.50
N PRO A 370 -10.48 2.12 -39.66
CA PRO A 370 -11.41 3.20 -39.97
C PRO A 370 -12.47 3.37 -38.88
N ILE A 371 -12.69 4.62 -38.45
CA ILE A 371 -13.61 4.96 -37.35
C ILE A 371 -15.01 4.38 -37.57
N GLY A 372 -15.50 4.34 -38.81
CA GLY A 372 -16.80 3.74 -39.15
C GLY A 372 -16.93 2.25 -38.78
N ILE A 373 -15.86 1.48 -38.92
CA ILE A 373 -15.83 0.05 -38.54
C ILE A 373 -15.78 -0.09 -37.01
N ILE A 374 -15.02 0.76 -36.33
CA ILE A 374 -14.98 0.77 -34.86
C ILE A 374 -16.39 1.03 -34.30
N ILE A 375 -17.11 2.00 -34.88
CA ILE A 375 -18.47 2.35 -34.47
C ILE A 375 -19.44 1.19 -34.74
N SER A 376 -19.36 0.53 -35.90
CA SER A 376 -20.26 -0.58 -36.23
C SER A 376 -20.07 -1.76 -35.27
N VAL A 377 -18.82 -2.09 -34.94
CA VAL A 377 -18.48 -3.16 -33.99
C VAL A 377 -18.89 -2.79 -32.56
N ALA A 378 -18.65 -1.54 -32.14
CA ALA A 378 -19.09 -1.05 -30.83
C ALA A 378 -20.62 -1.11 -30.68
N ASN A 379 -21.35 -0.75 -31.74
CA ASN A 379 -22.81 -0.90 -31.79
C ASN A 379 -23.23 -2.35 -31.59
N LYS A 380 -22.64 -3.27 -32.36
CA LYS A 380 -22.94 -4.71 -32.28
C LYS A 380 -22.70 -5.25 -30.86
N LEU A 381 -21.58 -4.89 -30.23
CA LEU A 381 -21.22 -5.29 -28.86
C LEU A 381 -22.17 -4.76 -27.78
N VAL A 382 -22.74 -3.57 -28.00
CA VAL A 382 -23.77 -3.00 -27.12
C VAL A 382 -25.11 -3.70 -27.34
N THR A 383 -25.52 -3.93 -28.60
CA THR A 383 -26.79 -4.61 -28.93
C THR A 383 -26.81 -6.07 -28.47
N SER A 384 -25.67 -6.77 -28.52
CA SER A 384 -25.57 -8.14 -28.01
C SER A 384 -25.50 -8.23 -26.48
N GLY A 385 -25.42 -7.09 -25.78
CA GLY A 385 -25.34 -7.02 -24.32
C GLY A 385 -24.01 -7.53 -23.75
N LYS A 386 -23.03 -7.86 -24.60
CA LYS A 386 -21.75 -8.46 -24.17
C LYS A 386 -20.81 -7.46 -23.53
N ILE A 387 -20.83 -6.20 -24.00
CA ILE A 387 -20.08 -5.06 -23.44
C ILE A 387 -20.95 -3.79 -23.48
N PRO A 388 -21.80 -3.56 -22.46
CA PRO A 388 -22.63 -2.35 -22.39
C PRO A 388 -21.82 -1.05 -22.37
N THR A 389 -20.57 -1.12 -21.89
CA THR A 389 -19.66 0.03 -21.76
C THR A 389 -18.68 0.16 -22.93
N ALA A 390 -18.92 -0.48 -24.08
CA ALA A 390 -17.97 -0.54 -25.20
C ALA A 390 -17.48 0.84 -25.65
N PHE A 391 -18.38 1.81 -25.86
CA PHE A 391 -18.02 3.17 -26.27
C PHE A 391 -17.11 3.89 -25.26
N LEU A 392 -17.35 3.69 -23.96
CA LEU A 392 -16.53 4.29 -22.91
C LEU A 392 -15.15 3.63 -22.81
N GLN A 393 -15.08 2.30 -22.98
CA GLN A 393 -13.80 1.58 -23.00
C GLN A 393 -12.97 1.96 -24.24
N ILE A 394 -13.60 2.07 -25.42
CA ILE A 394 -12.92 2.51 -26.65
C ILE A 394 -12.41 3.93 -26.49
N ALA A 395 -13.20 4.85 -25.92
CA ALA A 395 -12.75 6.20 -25.63
C ALA A 395 -11.53 6.22 -24.68
N GLU A 396 -11.55 5.43 -23.61
CA GLU A 396 -10.42 5.32 -22.68
C GLU A 396 -9.16 4.75 -23.37
N ILE A 397 -9.31 3.72 -24.19
CA ILE A 397 -8.23 3.10 -24.96
C ILE A 397 -7.64 4.10 -25.96
N ALA A 398 -8.50 4.80 -26.71
CA ALA A 398 -8.08 5.81 -27.69
C ALA A 398 -7.27 6.92 -27.02
N LEU A 399 -7.69 7.38 -25.84
CA LEU A 399 -6.92 8.33 -25.06
C LEU A 399 -5.55 7.75 -24.69
N ARG A 400 -5.46 6.52 -24.17
CA ARG A 400 -4.18 5.85 -23.82
C ARG A 400 -3.23 5.69 -25.00
N LEU A 401 -3.78 5.39 -26.17
CA LEU A 401 -3.03 5.25 -27.42
C LEU A 401 -2.74 6.59 -28.11
N LYS A 402 -3.15 7.72 -27.52
CA LYS A 402 -3.03 9.08 -28.09
C LYS A 402 -3.74 9.24 -29.45
N ALA A 403 -4.73 8.39 -29.74
CA ALA A 403 -5.56 8.42 -30.94
C ALA A 403 -6.70 9.45 -30.78
N GLU A 404 -6.37 10.72 -31.00
CA GLU A 404 -7.27 11.86 -30.76
C GLU A 404 -8.55 11.82 -31.62
N SER A 405 -8.43 11.51 -32.91
CA SER A 405 -9.58 11.48 -33.83
C SER A 405 -10.64 10.45 -33.42
N VAL A 406 -10.19 9.27 -32.97
CA VAL A 406 -11.06 8.21 -32.46
C VAL A 406 -11.70 8.65 -31.14
N ALA A 407 -10.93 9.25 -30.22
CA ALA A 407 -11.43 9.70 -28.93
C ALA A 407 -12.53 10.77 -29.07
N LEU A 408 -12.32 11.79 -29.91
CA LEU A 408 -13.30 12.85 -30.15
C LEU A 408 -14.58 12.31 -30.81
N ALA A 409 -14.46 11.42 -31.80
CA ALA A 409 -15.61 10.78 -32.42
C ALA A 409 -16.43 9.93 -31.42
N MET A 410 -15.75 9.24 -30.49
CA MET A 410 -16.45 8.50 -29.43
C MET A 410 -17.16 9.42 -28.44
N PHE A 411 -16.63 10.61 -28.17
CA PHE A 411 -17.32 11.60 -27.32
C PHE A 411 -18.61 12.10 -27.95
N GLU A 412 -18.61 12.41 -29.25
CA GLU A 412 -19.83 12.80 -29.97
C GLU A 412 -20.92 11.72 -29.85
N LEU A 413 -20.54 10.45 -30.07
CA LEU A 413 -21.46 9.31 -29.96
C LEU A 413 -21.94 9.03 -28.53
N LEU A 414 -21.10 9.25 -27.52
CA LEU A 414 -21.50 9.12 -26.12
C LEU A 414 -22.55 10.17 -25.75
N LYS A 415 -22.41 11.40 -26.27
CA LYS A 415 -23.40 12.46 -26.08
C LYS A 415 -24.73 12.13 -26.75
N GLU A 416 -24.71 11.64 -27.99
CA GLU A 416 -25.94 11.20 -28.70
C GLU A 416 -26.71 10.13 -27.91
N ARG A 417 -26.00 9.29 -27.15
CA ARG A 417 -26.58 8.25 -26.28
C ARG A 417 -27.00 8.76 -24.89
N GLY A 418 -26.86 10.05 -24.61
CA GLY A 418 -27.19 10.64 -23.30
C GLY A 418 -26.21 10.26 -22.18
N ILE A 419 -25.01 9.77 -22.49
CA ILE A 419 -23.99 9.46 -21.49
C ILE A 419 -23.17 10.72 -21.21
N ALA A 420 -23.23 11.21 -19.98
CA ALA A 420 -22.50 12.41 -19.57
C ALA A 420 -20.98 12.18 -19.58
N ILE A 421 -20.26 13.06 -20.28
CA ILE A 421 -18.80 13.01 -20.40
C ILE A 421 -18.18 13.82 -19.28
N LYS A 422 -17.24 13.21 -18.56
CA LYS A 422 -16.55 13.86 -17.44
C LYS A 422 -15.32 14.64 -17.92
N PRO A 423 -14.92 15.72 -17.22
CA PRO A 423 -13.79 16.57 -17.63
C PRO A 423 -12.45 15.84 -17.73
N HIS A 424 -12.22 14.83 -16.87
CA HIS A 424 -10.97 14.08 -16.83
C HIS A 424 -10.63 13.33 -18.13
N PHE A 425 -11.62 13.01 -18.97
CA PHE A 425 -11.36 12.39 -20.27
C PHE A 425 -10.61 13.32 -21.22
N TYR A 426 -10.67 14.64 -21.00
CA TYR A 426 -9.98 15.64 -21.81
C TYR A 426 -8.57 15.97 -21.33
N TRP A 427 -8.18 15.60 -20.10
CA TRP A 427 -6.84 15.93 -19.57
C TRP A 427 -5.68 15.41 -20.43
N PRO A 428 -5.69 14.14 -20.91
CA PRO A 428 -4.63 13.67 -21.80
C PRO A 428 -4.57 14.45 -23.13
N LEU A 429 -5.72 14.87 -23.67
CA LEU A 429 -5.80 15.67 -24.89
C LEU A 429 -5.27 17.09 -24.67
N LEU A 430 -5.59 17.70 -23.53
CA LEU A 430 -5.11 19.03 -23.14
C LEU A 430 -3.60 19.03 -22.93
N LEU A 431 -3.03 17.99 -22.29
CA LEU A 431 -1.59 17.83 -22.13
C LEU A 431 -0.85 17.63 -23.47
N LYS A 432 -1.44 16.86 -24.39
CA LYS A 432 -0.88 16.70 -25.73
C LYS A 432 -0.90 18.04 -26.48
N ALA A 433 -2.05 18.72 -26.48
CA ALA A 433 -2.20 20.03 -27.10
C ALA A 433 -1.22 21.05 -26.51
N SER A 434 -1.01 21.05 -25.20
CA SER A 434 -0.08 21.99 -24.55
C SER A 434 1.39 21.77 -24.93
N ASN A 435 1.79 20.52 -25.17
CA ASN A 435 3.18 20.19 -25.47
C ASN A 435 3.51 20.28 -26.97
N GLU A 436 2.54 19.99 -27.86
CA GLU A 436 2.80 19.79 -29.29
C GLU A 436 2.10 20.82 -30.20
N GLU A 437 0.91 21.33 -29.83
CA GLU A 437 0.01 22.08 -30.75
C GLU A 437 -0.31 23.52 -30.30
N GLY A 438 0.03 23.89 -29.07
CA GLY A 438 -0.07 25.25 -28.52
C GLY A 438 -1.49 25.70 -28.13
N GLU A 439 -1.62 27.01 -27.83
CA GLU A 439 -2.83 27.62 -27.25
C GLU A 439 -4.08 27.50 -28.13
N ALA A 440 -3.94 27.59 -29.46
CA ALA A 440 -5.07 27.55 -30.39
C ALA A 440 -5.83 26.22 -30.31
N LYS A 441 -5.10 25.11 -30.15
CA LYS A 441 -5.70 23.78 -30.00
C LYS A 441 -6.41 23.62 -28.66
N ILE A 442 -5.84 24.16 -27.58
CA ILE A 442 -6.48 24.17 -26.25
C ILE A 442 -7.84 24.86 -26.34
N LEU A 443 -7.93 26.00 -27.03
CA LEU A 443 -9.20 26.71 -27.22
C LEU A 443 -10.22 25.93 -28.08
N GLN A 444 -9.76 25.14 -29.06
CA GLN A 444 -10.61 24.24 -29.84
C GLN A 444 -11.14 23.08 -28.98
N LEU A 445 -10.31 22.51 -28.11
CA LEU A 445 -10.72 21.46 -27.18
C LEU A 445 -11.71 21.99 -26.14
N ILE A 446 -11.52 23.22 -25.64
CA ILE A 446 -12.49 23.87 -24.75
C ILE A 446 -13.85 24.03 -25.44
N ASP A 447 -13.85 24.50 -26.69
CA ASP A 447 -15.07 24.61 -27.50
C ASP A 447 -15.75 23.24 -27.67
N HIS A 448 -14.97 22.18 -27.92
CA HIS A 448 -15.48 20.81 -28.00
C HIS A 448 -16.03 20.32 -26.64
N MET A 449 -15.36 20.59 -25.52
CA MET A 449 -15.82 20.23 -24.18
C MET A 449 -17.18 20.86 -23.85
N GLN A 450 -17.35 22.14 -24.17
CA GLN A 450 -18.62 22.87 -23.99
C GLN A 450 -19.71 22.30 -24.89
N ARG A 451 -19.39 22.06 -26.18
CA ARG A 451 -20.31 21.35 -27.08
C ARG A 451 -20.69 19.98 -26.54
N MET A 452 -19.80 19.27 -25.85
CA MET A 452 -20.08 17.95 -25.27
C MET A 452 -20.79 17.97 -23.90
N GLY A 453 -21.02 19.15 -23.31
CA GLY A 453 -21.62 19.27 -21.97
C GLY A 453 -20.68 18.87 -20.83
N ALA A 454 -19.36 18.83 -21.09
CA ALA A 454 -18.35 18.57 -20.07
C ALA A 454 -17.96 19.90 -19.39
N ASN A 455 -18.55 20.17 -18.22
CA ASN A 455 -18.30 21.40 -17.47
C ASN A 455 -16.82 21.47 -17.03
N LEU A 456 -16.16 22.58 -17.33
CA LEU A 456 -14.79 22.82 -16.87
C LEU A 456 -14.77 22.92 -15.34
N ASP A 457 -14.03 22.02 -14.69
CA ASP A 457 -13.81 22.07 -13.26
C ASP A 457 -12.57 22.92 -12.91
N TYR A 458 -12.43 23.22 -11.61
CA TYR A 458 -11.33 24.02 -11.08
C TYR A 458 -9.96 23.42 -11.44
N ASP A 459 -9.84 22.09 -11.37
CA ASP A 459 -8.59 21.37 -11.62
C ASP A 459 -8.21 21.40 -13.10
N THR A 460 -9.16 21.24 -14.02
CA THR A 460 -8.91 21.37 -15.47
C THR A 460 -8.37 22.75 -15.82
N LEU A 461 -9.00 23.80 -15.29
CA LEU A 461 -8.59 25.18 -15.55
C LEU A 461 -7.22 25.50 -14.93
N SER A 462 -7.04 25.20 -13.65
CA SER A 462 -5.82 25.57 -12.91
C SER A 462 -4.59 24.74 -13.29
N SER A 463 -4.74 23.45 -13.58
CA SER A 463 -3.61 22.54 -13.77
C SER A 463 -3.32 22.20 -15.23
N TYR A 464 -4.32 22.25 -16.11
CA TYR A 464 -4.17 21.77 -17.51
C TYR A 464 -4.37 22.84 -18.58
N ILE A 465 -5.04 23.95 -18.27
CA ILE A 465 -5.29 25.03 -19.24
C ILE A 465 -4.38 26.24 -18.97
N PHE A 466 -4.55 26.91 -17.82
CA PHE A 466 -3.86 28.16 -17.52
C PHE A 466 -2.33 28.08 -17.47
N PRO A 467 -1.70 26.98 -17.02
CA PRO A 467 -0.25 26.86 -17.06
C PRO A 467 0.34 27.00 -18.47
N TYR A 468 -0.45 26.70 -19.52
CA TYR A 468 0.00 26.64 -20.90
C TYR A 468 -0.62 27.71 -21.80
N MET A 469 -1.42 28.62 -21.23
CA MET A 469 -1.94 29.80 -21.93
C MET A 469 -1.01 31.01 -21.73
N ASN A 470 -1.05 31.94 -22.70
CA ASN A 470 -0.42 33.23 -22.51
C ASN A 470 -1.22 34.06 -21.49
N LEU A 471 -0.63 34.25 -20.30
CA LEU A 471 -1.18 35.03 -19.20
C LEU A 471 -0.58 36.44 -19.07
N SER A 472 0.19 36.93 -20.06
CA SER A 472 0.77 38.29 -20.01
C SER A 472 -0.30 39.38 -19.80
N ASP A 473 -1.51 39.16 -20.32
CA ASP A 473 -2.69 39.94 -19.97
C ASP A 473 -3.82 38.98 -19.51
N PRO A 474 -4.07 38.89 -18.19
CA PRO A 474 -5.13 38.05 -17.64
C PRO A 474 -6.53 38.38 -18.15
N ILE A 475 -6.79 39.63 -18.56
CA ILE A 475 -8.10 40.06 -19.06
C ILE A 475 -8.34 39.48 -20.46
N ILE A 476 -7.30 39.46 -21.30
CA ILE A 476 -7.36 38.85 -22.63
C ILE A 476 -7.52 37.33 -22.49
N ALA A 477 -6.77 36.70 -21.58
CA ALA A 477 -6.89 35.27 -21.30
C ALA A 477 -8.30 34.89 -20.81
N LEU A 478 -8.90 35.71 -19.95
CA LEU A 478 -10.28 35.53 -19.50
C LEU A 478 -11.27 35.64 -20.67
N ARG A 479 -11.17 36.70 -21.49
CA ARG A 479 -12.06 36.92 -22.64
C ARG A 479 -12.02 35.75 -23.62
N LYS A 480 -10.83 35.24 -23.94
CA LYS A 480 -10.66 34.07 -24.82
C LYS A 480 -11.45 32.85 -24.37
N ILE A 481 -11.59 32.61 -23.06
CA ILE A 481 -12.36 31.49 -22.51
C ILE A 481 -13.85 31.86 -22.37
N GLN A 482 -14.18 33.11 -22.05
CA GLN A 482 -15.57 33.59 -22.03
C GLN A 482 -16.23 33.53 -23.41
N ASP A 483 -15.49 33.84 -24.48
CA ASP A 483 -15.95 33.74 -25.86
C ASP A 483 -16.31 32.30 -26.26
N LYS A 484 -15.90 31.30 -25.46
CA LYS A 484 -16.26 29.88 -25.61
C LYS A 484 -17.45 29.43 -24.76
N GLY A 485 -18.17 30.37 -24.12
CA GLY A 485 -19.43 30.10 -23.40
C GLY A 485 -19.27 29.77 -21.91
N VAL A 486 -18.08 29.93 -21.34
CA VAL A 486 -17.82 29.66 -19.92
C VAL A 486 -18.04 30.93 -19.10
N THR A 487 -18.76 30.84 -17.97
CA THR A 487 -19.06 32.03 -17.16
C THR A 487 -17.84 32.51 -16.38
N ALA A 488 -17.69 33.83 -16.26
CA ALA A 488 -16.55 34.47 -15.60
C ALA A 488 -16.33 33.99 -14.16
N SER A 489 -17.42 33.67 -13.43
CA SER A 489 -17.37 33.22 -12.04
C SER A 489 -16.60 31.91 -11.84
N TYR A 490 -16.67 30.98 -12.80
CA TYR A 490 -15.93 29.72 -12.72
C TYR A 490 -14.45 29.87 -13.14
N ILE A 491 -14.12 30.91 -13.91
CA ILE A 491 -12.79 31.09 -14.50
C ILE A 491 -11.88 31.92 -13.58
N ILE A 492 -12.43 32.94 -12.92
CA ILE A 492 -11.63 33.93 -12.18
C ILE A 492 -10.89 33.31 -11.01
N THR A 493 -11.53 32.43 -10.22
CA THR A 493 -10.87 31.80 -9.05
C THR A 493 -9.67 30.92 -9.46
N PRO A 494 -9.79 29.99 -10.45
CA PRO A 494 -8.63 29.25 -10.95
C PRO A 494 -7.58 30.12 -11.67
N LEU A 495 -7.98 31.19 -12.36
CA LEU A 495 -7.03 32.10 -13.02
C LEU A 495 -6.19 32.85 -11.97
N LEU A 496 -6.84 33.36 -10.92
CA LEU A 496 -6.19 34.01 -9.80
C LEU A 496 -5.24 33.06 -9.07
N SER A 497 -5.65 31.80 -8.87
CA SER A 497 -4.77 30.84 -8.19
C SER A 497 -3.46 30.59 -8.95
N VAL A 498 -3.53 30.47 -10.28
CA VAL A 498 -2.33 30.27 -11.12
C VAL A 498 -1.45 31.52 -11.14
N LEU A 499 -2.03 32.71 -11.28
CA LEU A 499 -1.27 33.98 -11.24
C LEU A 499 -0.55 34.15 -9.90
N LEU A 500 -1.22 33.83 -8.80
CA LEU A 500 -0.64 33.90 -7.46
C LEU A 500 0.46 32.85 -7.26
N VAL A 501 0.29 31.62 -7.74
CA VAL A 501 1.36 30.61 -7.68
C VAL A 501 2.60 31.01 -8.51
N ARG A 502 2.41 31.76 -9.61
CA ARG A 502 3.52 32.33 -10.41
C ARG A 502 4.17 33.56 -9.75
N GLY A 503 3.57 34.13 -8.71
CA GLY A 503 4.04 35.36 -8.07
C GLY A 503 3.58 36.65 -8.75
N GLU A 504 2.69 36.60 -9.73
CA GLU A 504 2.17 37.78 -10.44
C GLU A 504 1.02 38.46 -9.67
N VAL A 505 1.31 38.92 -8.46
CA VAL A 505 0.31 39.50 -7.54
C VAL A 505 -0.27 40.82 -8.07
N PHE A 506 0.52 41.62 -8.79
CA PHE A 506 0.06 42.86 -9.42
C PHE A 506 -1.01 42.59 -10.50
N SER A 507 -0.74 41.66 -11.41
CA SER A 507 -1.67 41.26 -12.47
C SER A 507 -2.97 40.69 -11.89
N ALA A 508 -2.87 39.89 -10.81
CA ALA A 508 -4.03 39.38 -10.07
C ALA A 508 -4.87 40.50 -9.42
N SER A 509 -4.22 41.51 -8.82
CA SER A 509 -4.90 42.68 -8.24
C SER A 509 -5.61 43.54 -9.29
N MET A 510 -4.97 43.74 -10.44
CA MET A 510 -5.58 44.47 -11.57
C MET A 510 -6.81 43.74 -12.12
N LEU A 511 -6.74 42.41 -12.28
CA LEU A 511 -7.87 41.60 -12.71
C LEU A 511 -9.09 41.79 -11.79
N LEU A 512 -8.88 41.72 -10.47
CA LEU A 512 -9.95 41.91 -9.48
C LEU A 512 -10.54 43.33 -9.44
N LYS A 513 -9.73 44.36 -9.70
CA LYS A 513 -10.21 45.75 -9.80
C LYS A 513 -11.09 45.96 -11.02
N THR A 514 -10.77 45.29 -12.12
CA THR A 514 -11.51 45.42 -13.39
C THR A 514 -12.80 44.59 -13.43
N ILE A 515 -12.88 43.49 -12.68
CA ILE A 515 -13.98 42.53 -12.81
C ILE A 515 -14.69 42.31 -11.48
N LYS A 516 -15.97 42.71 -11.41
CA LYS A 516 -16.83 42.48 -10.25
C LYS A 516 -17.48 41.10 -10.35
N CYS A 517 -16.90 40.09 -9.69
CA CYS A 517 -17.43 38.72 -9.67
C CYS A 517 -17.32 38.10 -8.27
N LYS A 518 -18.18 37.13 -7.97
CA LYS A 518 -18.08 36.30 -6.75
C LYS A 518 -16.91 35.34 -6.89
N ILE A 519 -16.04 35.29 -5.89
CA ILE A 519 -14.80 34.50 -5.90
C ILE A 519 -14.82 33.56 -4.69
N ASP A 520 -14.27 32.35 -4.85
CA ASP A 520 -14.08 31.44 -3.72
C ASP A 520 -12.78 31.79 -2.99
N HIS A 521 -12.93 32.61 -1.96
CA HIS A 521 -11.83 33.22 -1.22
C HIS A 521 -10.99 32.21 -0.42
N LEU A 522 -11.58 31.11 0.02
CA LEU A 522 -10.90 30.10 0.85
C LEU A 522 -9.86 29.32 0.07
N SER A 523 -10.17 29.01 -1.20
CA SER A 523 -9.23 28.36 -2.10
C SER A 523 -7.99 29.24 -2.35
N ILE A 524 -8.19 30.56 -2.45
CA ILE A 524 -7.18 31.55 -2.82
C ILE A 524 -6.20 31.87 -1.69
N LEU A 525 -6.61 31.80 -0.41
CA LEU A 525 -5.76 32.19 0.73
C LEU A 525 -4.39 31.50 0.73
N LYS A 526 -4.37 30.18 0.52
CA LYS A 526 -3.11 29.40 0.46
C LYS A 526 -2.24 29.81 -0.74
N GLN A 527 -2.87 30.09 -1.88
CA GLN A 527 -2.16 30.49 -3.10
C GLN A 527 -1.64 31.93 -3.00
N LEU A 528 -2.37 32.82 -2.32
CA LEU A 528 -1.95 34.19 -2.02
C LEU A 528 -0.72 34.23 -1.12
N ILE A 529 -0.62 33.33 -0.13
CA ILE A 529 0.57 33.19 0.71
C ILE A 529 1.77 32.77 -0.15
N LEU A 530 1.59 31.83 -1.08
CA LEU A 530 2.64 31.42 -2.02
C LEU A 530 3.04 32.58 -2.96
N GLY A 531 2.07 33.33 -3.46
CA GLY A 531 2.33 34.50 -4.31
C GLY A 531 3.05 35.63 -3.58
N TYR A 532 2.71 35.86 -2.30
CA TYR A 532 3.45 36.77 -1.44
C TYR A 532 4.90 36.30 -1.24
N LYS A 533 5.14 35.00 -0.98
CA LYS A 533 6.50 34.47 -0.80
C LYS A 533 7.41 34.75 -2.00
N ILE A 534 6.86 34.77 -3.22
CA ILE A 534 7.61 35.01 -4.44
C ILE A 534 7.74 36.52 -4.74
N SER A 535 6.65 37.27 -4.65
CA SER A 535 6.59 38.69 -5.06
C SER A 535 7.03 39.68 -3.98
N LYS A 536 6.87 39.34 -2.70
CA LYS A 536 6.98 40.23 -1.53
C LYS A 536 6.10 41.50 -1.61
N ASP A 537 5.05 41.50 -2.42
CA ASP A 537 4.19 42.66 -2.64
C ASP A 537 3.03 42.73 -1.63
N ILE A 538 3.25 43.49 -0.56
CA ILE A 538 2.30 43.64 0.54
C ILE A 538 1.05 44.43 0.11
N ASN A 539 1.21 45.50 -0.68
CA ASN A 539 0.12 46.41 -1.02
C ASN A 539 -0.89 45.76 -1.98
N ASN A 540 -0.44 44.94 -2.93
CA ASN A 540 -1.35 44.26 -3.83
C ASN A 540 -1.98 43.02 -3.16
N CYS A 541 -1.27 42.30 -2.28
CA CYS A 541 -1.87 41.24 -1.46
C CYS A 541 -3.01 41.77 -0.58
N THR A 542 -2.83 42.95 0.03
CA THR A 542 -3.87 43.58 0.84
C THR A 542 -5.03 44.13 0.03
N ALA A 543 -4.77 44.68 -1.16
CA ALA A 543 -5.83 45.05 -2.08
C ALA A 543 -6.70 43.83 -2.50
N ILE A 544 -6.07 42.66 -2.74
CA ILE A 544 -6.77 41.40 -3.05
C ILE A 544 -7.65 40.97 -1.87
N LEU A 545 -7.11 41.01 -0.64
CA LEU A 545 -7.84 40.67 0.58
C LEU A 545 -9.03 41.61 0.84
N LYS A 546 -8.90 42.91 0.54
CA LYS A 546 -9.99 43.89 0.70
C LYS A 546 -11.15 43.60 -0.26
N LEU A 547 -10.84 43.36 -1.53
CA LEU A 547 -11.87 43.09 -2.55
C LEU A 547 -12.63 41.79 -2.24
N SER A 548 -12.08 40.91 -1.41
CA SER A 548 -12.72 39.69 -0.92
C SER A 548 -13.47 39.79 0.42
N ALA A 549 -13.25 40.86 1.19
CA ALA A 549 -13.74 40.97 2.57
C ALA A 549 -15.14 41.61 2.60
N ALA A 550 -16.16 40.84 2.20
CA ALA A 550 -17.53 41.35 2.25
C ALA A 550 -18.19 41.21 3.64
N ASN A 551 -17.78 40.26 4.49
CA ASN A 551 -18.30 40.08 5.88
C ASN A 551 -17.46 39.10 6.75
N PHE A 552 -16.31 38.60 6.30
CA PHE A 552 -15.57 37.51 6.95
C PHE A 552 -14.09 37.85 7.16
N ASP A 553 -13.49 37.28 8.22
CA ASP A 553 -12.10 37.55 8.63
C ASP A 553 -11.04 36.82 7.78
N PHE A 554 -10.97 37.13 6.49
CA PHE A 554 -9.93 36.58 5.59
C PHE A 554 -8.54 37.16 5.86
N GLY A 555 -8.47 38.41 6.35
CA GLY A 555 -7.20 39.08 6.68
C GLY A 555 -6.51 38.47 7.90
N GLY A 556 -7.27 38.15 8.94
CA GLY A 556 -6.78 37.46 10.13
C GLY A 556 -6.29 36.05 9.85
N ILE A 557 -7.07 35.27 9.08
CA ILE A 557 -6.71 33.90 8.68
C ILE A 557 -5.42 33.92 7.84
N PHE A 558 -5.29 34.84 6.89
CA PHE A 558 -4.08 35.01 6.08
C PHE A 558 -2.84 35.26 6.96
N LEU A 559 -2.92 36.18 7.92
CA LEU A 559 -1.80 36.48 8.83
C LEU A 559 -1.47 35.30 9.77
N GLN A 560 -2.48 34.59 10.27
CA GLN A 560 -2.25 33.39 11.09
C GLN A 560 -1.51 32.31 10.34
N ASP A 561 -1.97 31.98 9.12
CA ASP A 561 -1.35 30.97 8.28
C ASP A 561 0.09 31.36 7.92
N LEU A 562 0.32 32.64 7.61
CA LEU A 562 1.64 33.21 7.31
C LEU A 562 2.61 33.12 8.51
N ILE A 563 2.14 33.36 9.73
CA ILE A 563 2.93 33.29 10.98
C ILE A 563 3.14 31.81 11.41
N SER A 564 2.21 30.91 11.07
CA SER A 564 2.28 29.50 11.45
C SER A 564 3.27 28.67 10.64
N ASP A 565 3.68 29.15 9.46
CA ASP A 565 4.56 28.42 8.56
C ASP A 565 6.03 28.46 9.04
N LYS A 566 6.51 27.33 9.57
CA LYS A 566 7.86 27.16 10.15
C LYS A 566 9.02 27.48 9.20
N LYS A 567 8.78 27.62 7.90
CA LYS A 567 9.81 27.96 6.90
C LYS A 567 10.05 29.46 6.73
N ASN A 568 9.17 30.31 7.25
CA ASN A 568 9.28 31.76 7.16
C ASN A 568 9.60 32.36 8.53
N GLU A 569 10.76 33.00 8.67
CA GLU A 569 10.95 34.02 9.70
C GLU A 569 10.33 35.31 9.17
N LEU A 570 9.05 35.55 9.44
CA LEU A 570 8.49 36.87 9.19
C LEU A 570 9.28 37.89 10.00
N THR A 571 9.93 38.83 9.33
CA THR A 571 10.64 39.88 10.06
C THR A 571 9.60 40.81 10.69
N MET A 572 9.80 41.28 11.93
CA MET A 572 8.88 42.21 12.59
C MET A 572 8.58 43.48 11.76
N ARG A 573 9.51 43.85 10.86
CA ARG A 573 9.32 44.92 9.87
C ARG A 573 8.23 44.59 8.84
N GLU A 574 8.21 43.37 8.32
CA GLU A 574 7.20 42.90 7.35
C GLU A 574 5.80 42.84 7.99
N LEU A 575 5.72 42.34 9.23
CA LEU A 575 4.47 42.34 10.01
C LEU A 575 3.96 43.77 10.24
N SER A 576 4.86 44.71 10.58
CA SER A 576 4.49 46.13 10.74
C SER A 576 4.00 46.77 9.44
N SER A 577 4.57 46.39 8.29
CA SER A 577 4.10 46.87 6.98
C SER A 577 2.77 46.26 6.57
N PHE A 578 2.51 44.99 6.92
CA PHE A 578 1.18 44.39 6.74
C PHE A 578 0.14 45.14 7.57
N ILE A 579 0.39 45.37 8.85
CA ILE A 579 -0.51 46.12 9.74
C ILE A 579 -0.78 47.54 9.19
N LYS A 580 0.26 48.25 8.72
CA LYS A 580 0.09 49.56 8.08
C LYS A 580 -0.74 49.48 6.79
N SER A 581 -0.51 48.48 5.95
CA SER A 581 -1.28 48.29 4.72
C SER A 581 -2.74 47.91 5.01
N PHE A 582 -3.01 47.10 6.04
CA PHE A 582 -4.37 46.74 6.47
C PHE A 582 -5.13 48.00 6.90
N LYS A 583 -4.46 48.94 7.58
CA LYS A 583 -5.03 50.25 7.94
C LYS A 583 -5.33 51.12 6.71
N ILE A 584 -4.41 51.21 5.75
CA ILE A 584 -4.61 51.98 4.50
C ILE A 584 -5.79 51.41 3.70
N TYR A 585 -5.89 50.09 3.62
CA TYR A 585 -6.96 49.40 2.91
C TYR A 585 -8.21 49.17 3.77
N GLN A 586 -8.29 49.65 5.02
CA GLN A 586 -9.43 49.44 5.93
C GLN A 586 -9.87 47.96 6.03
N LEU A 587 -8.89 47.06 6.18
CA LEU A 587 -9.10 45.64 6.42
C LEU A 587 -9.09 45.38 7.93
N PHE A 588 -10.18 44.82 8.44
CA PHE A 588 -10.35 44.49 9.85
C PHE A 588 -10.15 42.98 10.10
N ILE A 589 -9.79 42.64 11.33
CA ILE A 589 -9.51 41.27 11.79
C ILE A 589 -10.49 40.92 12.91
N SER A 590 -10.90 39.65 13.02
CA SER A 590 -11.78 39.21 14.10
C SER A 590 -11.08 39.24 15.47
N SER A 591 -11.88 39.33 16.52
CA SER A 591 -11.37 39.32 17.91
C SER A 591 -10.65 38.01 18.27
N THR A 592 -11.06 36.88 17.70
CA THR A 592 -10.40 35.57 17.87
C THR A 592 -9.07 35.53 17.15
N SER A 593 -9.02 36.02 15.90
CA SER A 593 -7.77 36.03 15.15
C SER A 593 -6.73 36.98 15.70
N GLY A 594 -7.19 38.15 16.18
CA GLY A 594 -6.34 39.10 16.90
C GLY A 594 -5.67 38.47 18.12
N LYS A 595 -6.41 37.77 18.98
CA LYS A 595 -5.85 37.08 20.17
C LYS A 595 -4.77 36.04 19.80
N ILE A 596 -5.03 35.24 18.77
CA ILE A 596 -4.09 34.19 18.32
C ILE A 596 -2.79 34.81 17.78
N ILE A 597 -2.90 35.87 16.96
CA ILE A 597 -1.74 36.59 16.44
C ILE A 597 -0.95 37.24 17.58
N LYS A 598 -1.64 37.84 18.56
CA LYS A 598 -1.00 38.44 19.74
C LYS A 598 -0.20 37.42 20.56
N ASN A 599 -0.79 36.26 20.86
CA ASN A 599 -0.13 35.19 21.61
C ASN A 599 1.12 34.68 20.88
N LYS A 600 1.09 34.62 19.54
CA LYS A 600 2.21 34.15 18.74
C LYS A 600 3.32 35.19 18.59
N ILE A 601 2.99 36.49 18.61
CA ILE A 601 3.97 37.59 18.68
C ILE A 601 4.68 37.63 20.04
N MET A 602 4.00 37.22 21.13
CA MET A 602 4.63 37.07 22.45
C MET A 602 5.77 36.04 22.45
N GLU A 603 5.66 34.98 21.65
CA GLU A 603 6.70 33.94 21.50
C GLU A 603 7.92 34.41 20.68
N LEU A 604 7.75 35.41 19.80
CA LEU A 604 8.73 35.74 18.75
C LEU A 604 9.59 37.01 18.99
N SER A 605 9.35 37.83 20.03
CA SER A 605 9.97 39.18 20.15
C SER A 605 10.54 39.56 21.53
N GLY A 606 11.50 40.50 21.54
CA GLY A 606 12.06 41.20 22.72
C GLY A 606 11.24 42.45 23.12
N ASN A 607 11.34 42.87 24.38
CA ASN A 607 10.31 43.63 25.11
C ASN A 607 9.91 45.02 24.56
N GLU A 608 10.76 45.75 23.84
CA GLU A 608 10.48 47.16 23.51
C GLU A 608 9.57 47.39 22.28
N MET A 609 9.42 46.40 21.38
CA MET A 609 8.57 46.51 20.17
C MET A 609 7.22 45.76 20.29
N LYS A 610 6.90 45.28 21.49
CA LYS A 610 5.68 44.51 21.81
C LYS A 610 4.46 45.40 21.95
N GLU A 611 4.59 46.50 22.70
CA GLU A 611 3.47 47.42 23.00
C GLU A 611 2.93 48.08 21.74
N THR A 612 3.82 48.60 20.88
CA THR A 612 3.43 49.26 19.62
C THR A 612 2.72 48.33 18.65
N SER A 613 3.14 47.05 18.58
CA SER A 613 2.51 46.06 17.71
C SER A 613 1.15 45.60 18.26
N PHE A 614 1.00 45.50 19.58
CA PHE A 614 -0.27 45.14 20.23
C PHE A 614 -1.32 46.23 20.10
N GLU A 615 -0.95 47.51 20.29
CA GLU A 615 -1.84 48.66 20.09
C GLU A 615 -2.31 48.75 18.63
N MET A 616 -1.41 48.54 17.66
CA MET A 616 -1.78 48.59 16.24
C MET A 616 -2.69 47.42 15.82
N ILE A 617 -2.57 46.25 16.45
CA ILE A 617 -3.49 45.12 16.22
C ILE A 617 -4.85 45.41 16.86
N GLU A 618 -4.91 46.01 18.05
CA GLU A 618 -6.19 46.41 18.68
C GLU A 618 -6.98 47.41 17.84
N GLN A 619 -6.28 48.33 17.16
CA GLN A 619 -6.91 49.27 16.22
C GLN A 619 -7.51 48.60 14.97
N LEU A 620 -7.15 47.35 14.66
CA LEU A 620 -7.63 46.59 13.51
C LEU A 620 -8.68 45.53 13.88
N VAL A 621 -8.99 45.34 15.16
CA VAL A 621 -9.95 44.33 15.61
C VAL A 621 -11.38 44.87 15.50
N ASP A 622 -12.21 44.19 14.72
CA ASP A 622 -13.66 44.43 14.68
C ASP A 622 -14.40 43.25 15.34
N PRO A 623 -15.18 43.50 16.42
CA PRO A 623 -15.93 42.47 17.12
C PRO A 623 -17.15 41.95 16.36
N THR A 624 -17.56 42.58 15.25
CA THR A 624 -18.73 42.20 14.45
C THR A 624 -18.43 41.26 13.28
N LEU A 625 -17.15 40.95 13.04
CA LEU A 625 -16.71 40.03 11.99
C LEU A 625 -16.84 38.55 12.41
N ASP A 626 -17.57 37.78 11.61
CA ASP A 626 -17.64 36.32 11.75
C ASP A 626 -16.47 35.63 11.05
N LEU A 627 -16.09 34.45 11.55
CA LEU A 627 -15.22 33.53 10.82
C LEU A 627 -16.05 32.90 9.69
N PRO A 628 -15.52 32.78 8.45
CA PRO A 628 -16.27 32.15 7.37
C PRO A 628 -16.65 30.73 7.76
N ASN A 629 -17.95 30.41 7.66
CA ASN A 629 -18.49 29.05 7.75
C ASN A 629 -17.89 28.21 6.62
N THR A 630 -16.67 27.78 6.83
CA THR A 630 -16.07 26.70 6.11
C THR A 630 -16.62 25.43 6.73
N ASP A 631 -17.09 24.51 5.89
CA ASP A 631 -17.20 23.08 6.25
C ASP A 631 -15.82 22.47 6.63
N HIS A 632 -14.77 23.30 6.75
CA HIS A 632 -13.49 22.96 7.35
C HIS A 632 -13.34 23.37 8.82
N PHE A 633 -14.27 24.14 9.41
CA PHE A 633 -14.26 24.43 10.85
C PHE A 633 -15.61 24.32 11.57
N THR A 634 -16.70 23.96 10.88
CA THR A 634 -17.86 23.29 11.52
C THR A 634 -18.15 21.97 10.82
N MET A 635 -17.21 21.03 10.84
CA MET A 635 -17.66 19.65 10.85
C MET A 635 -18.40 19.50 12.18
N ILE A 636 -19.73 19.40 12.16
CA ILE A 636 -20.36 18.45 13.08
C ILE A 636 -19.56 17.17 12.82
N PRO A 637 -18.66 16.76 13.73
CA PRO A 637 -17.75 15.68 13.43
C PRO A 637 -18.61 14.50 13.00
N HIS A 638 -18.23 13.74 11.98
CA HIS A 638 -18.98 12.52 11.67
C HIS A 638 -19.14 11.74 13.00
N PRO A 639 -20.26 11.08 13.34
CA PRO A 639 -20.49 10.47 14.66
C PRO A 639 -19.41 9.48 15.15
N SER A 640 -18.42 9.16 14.31
CA SER A 640 -17.19 8.45 14.67
C SER A 640 -16.05 9.32 15.23
N GLN A 641 -16.17 10.64 15.17
CA GLN A 641 -15.17 11.65 15.53
C GLN A 641 -15.69 12.63 16.61
N MET A 642 -16.97 12.51 16.98
CA MET A 642 -17.58 13.28 18.06
C MET A 642 -17.20 12.74 19.43
N THR A 643 -17.11 13.63 20.42
CA THR A 643 -17.01 13.26 21.84
C THR A 643 -18.33 12.69 22.37
N THR A 644 -18.32 12.06 23.55
CA THR A 644 -19.54 11.53 24.18
C THR A 644 -20.59 12.61 24.45
N GLU A 645 -20.15 13.77 24.93
CA GLU A 645 -21.01 14.93 25.17
C GLU A 645 -21.63 15.49 23.88
N GLU A 646 -20.83 15.59 22.81
CA GLU A 646 -21.32 15.99 21.48
C GLU A 646 -22.31 14.98 20.89
N LEU A 647 -22.09 13.68 21.09
CA LEU A 647 -23.00 12.63 20.66
C LEU A 647 -24.33 12.66 21.42
N GLU A 648 -24.33 12.97 22.72
CA GLU A 648 -25.57 13.15 23.49
C GLU A 648 -26.36 14.36 23.00
N ASN A 649 -25.68 15.48 22.79
CA ASN A 649 -26.31 16.69 22.24
C ASN A 649 -26.90 16.42 20.85
N HIS A 650 -26.15 15.72 19.99
CA HIS A 650 -26.65 15.32 18.67
C HIS A 650 -27.81 14.32 18.75
N LEU A 651 -27.83 13.42 19.74
CA LEU A 651 -28.97 12.54 19.99
C LEU A 651 -30.23 13.33 20.40
N THR A 652 -30.09 14.32 21.29
CA THR A 652 -31.21 15.19 21.67
C THR A 652 -31.76 15.97 20.48
N GLU A 653 -30.88 16.48 19.61
CA GLU A 653 -31.27 17.16 18.39
C GLU A 653 -32.04 16.24 17.43
N LEU A 654 -31.56 15.01 17.20
CA LEU A 654 -32.25 14.03 16.36
C LEU A 654 -33.62 13.65 16.91
N ARG A 655 -33.76 13.53 18.24
CA ARG A 655 -35.05 13.28 18.90
C ARG A 655 -36.02 14.44 18.68
N THR A 656 -35.59 15.68 18.86
CA THR A 656 -36.44 16.86 18.65
C THR A 656 -36.91 17.00 17.20
N LYS A 657 -36.10 16.57 16.24
CA LYS A 657 -36.41 16.60 14.81
C LYS A 657 -37.14 15.35 14.29
N GLY A 658 -37.37 14.34 15.14
CA GLY A 658 -38.01 13.07 14.75
C GLY A 658 -37.20 12.25 13.73
N LEU A 659 -35.88 12.40 13.71
CA LEU A 659 -34.98 11.72 12.77
C LEU A 659 -34.44 10.40 13.35
N ASN A 660 -33.83 9.57 12.50
CA ASN A 660 -33.34 8.25 12.90
C ASN A 660 -32.17 8.33 13.91
N THR A 661 -32.39 7.84 15.12
CA THR A 661 -31.44 7.88 16.25
C THR A 661 -30.50 6.67 16.31
N ARG A 662 -30.77 5.59 15.56
CA ARG A 662 -30.06 4.30 15.66
C ARG A 662 -28.55 4.42 15.52
N GLY A 663 -28.08 5.26 14.58
CA GLY A 663 -26.65 5.43 14.30
C GLY A 663 -25.88 6.05 15.47
N VAL A 664 -26.49 7.05 16.11
CA VAL A 664 -25.92 7.77 17.26
C VAL A 664 -26.00 6.92 18.52
N LEU A 665 -27.14 6.26 18.78
CA LEU A 665 -27.30 5.32 19.90
C LEU A 665 -26.27 4.19 19.86
N ARG A 666 -26.02 3.60 18.67
CA ARG A 666 -24.97 2.59 18.51
C ARG A 666 -23.59 3.12 18.88
N LYS A 667 -23.26 4.37 18.53
CA LYS A 667 -21.95 4.97 18.79
C LYS A 667 -21.79 5.37 20.25
N LEU A 668 -22.82 5.97 20.85
CA LEU A 668 -22.86 6.26 22.28
C LEU A 668 -22.69 4.99 23.11
N LEU A 669 -23.38 3.90 22.76
CA LEU A 669 -23.22 2.62 23.44
C LEU A 669 -21.77 2.14 23.39
N GLN A 670 -21.14 2.19 22.21
CA GLN A 670 -19.74 1.79 22.06
C GLN A 670 -18.79 2.70 22.86
N SER A 671 -19.05 4.01 22.89
CA SER A 671 -18.24 4.98 23.64
C SER A 671 -18.35 4.76 25.16
N TYR A 672 -19.57 4.58 25.67
CA TYR A 672 -19.78 4.27 27.09
C TYR A 672 -19.22 2.90 27.49
N CYS A 673 -19.25 1.91 26.60
CA CYS A 673 -18.53 0.65 26.82
C CYS A 673 -17.02 0.88 26.94
N THR A 674 -16.42 1.74 26.10
CA THR A 674 -14.97 2.03 26.17
C THR A 674 -14.57 2.87 27.38
N GLU A 675 -15.44 3.76 27.84
CA GLU A 675 -15.25 4.57 29.06
C GLU A 675 -15.60 3.79 30.35
N ASN A 676 -16.05 2.54 30.22
CA ASN A 676 -16.49 1.68 31.32
C ASN A 676 -17.68 2.25 32.14
N ASN A 677 -18.55 3.05 31.52
CA ASN A 677 -19.73 3.62 32.16
C ASN A 677 -20.92 2.65 32.09
N LEU A 678 -21.07 1.82 33.12
CA LEU A 678 -22.08 0.76 33.18
C LEU A 678 -23.53 1.27 33.13
N GLN A 679 -23.83 2.33 33.89
CA GLN A 679 -25.19 2.83 34.06
C GLN A 679 -25.75 3.39 32.75
N ARG A 680 -25.01 4.30 32.09
CA ARG A 680 -25.46 4.89 30.82
C ARG A 680 -25.52 3.86 29.68
N ALA A 681 -24.61 2.90 29.65
CA ALA A 681 -24.67 1.82 28.67
C ALA A 681 -25.92 0.93 28.83
N GLN A 682 -26.38 0.68 30.06
CA GLN A 682 -27.63 -0.05 30.32
C GLN A 682 -28.88 0.75 29.92
N GLU A 683 -28.89 2.06 30.16
CA GLU A 683 -29.97 2.96 29.72
C GLU A 683 -30.13 2.96 28.18
N ILE A 684 -29.01 3.12 27.45
CA ILE A 684 -29.02 3.08 25.98
C ILE A 684 -29.43 1.69 25.47
N ARG A 685 -29.05 0.63 26.18
CA ARG A 685 -29.47 -0.73 25.84
C ARG A 685 -30.99 -0.89 25.96
N ALA A 686 -31.59 -0.44 27.06
CA ALA A 686 -33.03 -0.48 27.26
C ALA A 686 -33.76 0.32 26.17
N GLU A 687 -33.28 1.53 25.86
CA GLU A 687 -33.82 2.34 24.77
C GLU A 687 -33.69 1.65 23.41
N PHE A 688 -32.58 0.96 23.15
CA PHE A 688 -32.37 0.23 21.89
C PHE A 688 -33.33 -0.96 21.74
N ASP A 689 -33.64 -1.65 22.85
CA ASP A 689 -34.60 -2.75 22.91
C ASP A 689 -36.06 -2.24 22.78
N GLU A 690 -36.42 -1.14 23.44
CA GLU A 690 -37.75 -0.50 23.35
C GLU A 690 -38.08 -0.05 21.92
N ASN A 691 -37.09 0.46 21.19
CA ASN A 691 -37.24 0.85 19.78
C ASN A 691 -37.19 -0.35 18.80
N GLY A 692 -37.02 -1.57 19.28
CA GLY A 692 -36.99 -2.78 18.46
C GLY A 692 -35.83 -2.84 17.45
N PHE A 693 -34.70 -2.19 17.75
CA PHE A 693 -33.58 -2.15 16.81
C PHE A 693 -32.77 -3.46 16.79
N ASN A 694 -32.25 -3.81 15.60
CA ASN A 694 -31.42 -5.00 15.44
C ASN A 694 -30.00 -4.79 16.01
N TRP A 695 -29.63 -5.67 16.94
CA TRP A 695 -28.30 -5.73 17.55
C TRP A 695 -27.23 -6.17 16.57
N THR A 696 -26.14 -5.42 16.49
CA THR A 696 -24.97 -5.81 15.67
C THR A 696 -23.97 -6.62 16.50
N PRO A 697 -23.18 -7.52 15.88
CA PRO A 697 -22.16 -8.30 16.58
C PRO A 697 -21.16 -7.43 17.35
N GLY A 698 -20.77 -6.29 16.76
CA GLY A 698 -19.84 -5.34 17.40
C GLY A 698 -20.42 -4.62 18.63
N MET A 699 -21.74 -4.44 18.72
CA MET A 699 -22.39 -3.88 19.92
C MET A 699 -22.45 -4.90 21.05
N ARG A 700 -22.81 -6.15 20.73
CA ARG A 700 -22.81 -7.24 21.72
C ARG A 700 -21.40 -7.55 22.24
N SER A 701 -20.39 -7.48 21.38
CA SER A 701 -18.98 -7.61 21.78
C SER A 701 -18.53 -6.49 22.72
N ALA A 702 -18.99 -5.25 22.52
CA ALA A 702 -18.69 -4.12 23.40
C ALA A 702 -19.40 -4.25 24.78
N LEU A 703 -20.65 -4.73 24.80
CA LEU A 703 -21.37 -5.03 26.04
C LEU A 703 -20.73 -6.20 26.81
N PHE A 704 -20.29 -7.24 26.09
CA PHE A 704 -19.55 -8.36 26.69
C PHE A 704 -18.28 -7.87 27.42
N ASP A 705 -17.52 -6.98 26.79
CA ASP A 705 -16.30 -6.41 27.39
C ASP A 705 -16.62 -5.54 28.62
N LEU A 706 -17.65 -4.70 28.53
CA LEU A 706 -18.13 -3.87 29.66
C LEU A 706 -18.56 -4.74 30.87
N TYR A 707 -19.38 -5.76 30.65
CA TYR A 707 -19.82 -6.66 31.72
C TYR A 707 -18.65 -7.47 32.29
N SER A 708 -17.69 -7.86 31.45
CA SER A 708 -16.47 -8.53 31.90
C SER A 708 -15.66 -7.62 32.84
N ASN A 709 -15.41 -6.37 32.46
CA ASN A 709 -14.64 -5.43 33.27
C ASN A 709 -15.30 -5.06 34.61
N ASN A 710 -16.65 -5.10 34.68
CA ASN A 710 -17.41 -4.86 35.91
C ASN A 710 -17.72 -6.13 36.72
N GLY A 711 -17.20 -7.30 36.33
CA GLY A 711 -17.36 -8.55 37.08
C GLY A 711 -18.75 -9.20 36.99
N MET A 712 -19.59 -8.79 36.03
CA MET A 712 -20.95 -9.32 35.81
C MET A 712 -20.92 -10.57 34.92
N ILE A 713 -20.61 -11.73 35.52
CA ILE A 713 -20.39 -13.00 34.80
C ILE A 713 -21.62 -13.46 34.01
N ASN A 714 -22.80 -13.44 34.63
CA ASN A 714 -24.00 -14.04 34.05
C ASN A 714 -24.45 -13.27 32.79
N GLU A 715 -24.37 -11.95 32.85
CA GLU A 715 -24.70 -11.03 31.78
C GLU A 715 -23.67 -11.11 30.64
N ALA A 716 -22.38 -11.17 30.98
CA ALA A 716 -21.32 -11.41 30.00
C ALA A 716 -21.50 -12.76 29.28
N GLN A 717 -21.80 -13.83 30.03
CA GLN A 717 -22.05 -15.16 29.47
C GLN A 717 -23.32 -15.19 28.59
N SER A 718 -24.37 -14.46 28.98
CA SER A 718 -25.59 -14.32 28.19
C SER A 718 -25.30 -13.66 26.83
N GLU A 719 -24.56 -12.55 26.82
CA GLU A 719 -24.19 -11.87 25.57
C GLU A 719 -23.23 -12.70 24.70
N LEU A 720 -22.30 -13.45 25.32
CA LEU A 720 -21.43 -14.39 24.62
C LEU A 720 -22.23 -15.53 23.97
N THR A 721 -23.24 -16.06 24.65
CA THR A 721 -24.11 -17.11 24.12
C THR A 721 -24.95 -16.59 22.95
N LYS A 722 -25.52 -15.39 23.09
CA LYS A 722 -26.25 -14.73 22.00
C LYS A 722 -25.36 -14.48 20.78
N LEU A 723 -24.11 -14.06 20.97
CA LEU A 723 -23.13 -13.90 19.89
C LEU A 723 -22.89 -15.21 19.13
N LYS A 724 -22.69 -16.32 19.85
CA LYS A 724 -22.48 -17.65 19.24
C LYS A 724 -23.70 -18.17 18.48
N VAL A 725 -24.92 -17.90 18.97
CA VAL A 725 -26.18 -18.36 18.34
C VAL A 725 -26.56 -17.54 17.12
N TYR A 726 -26.56 -16.20 17.22
CA TYR A 726 -27.07 -15.33 16.15
C TYR A 726 -26.00 -14.96 15.11
N HIS A 727 -24.70 -15.06 15.45
CA HIS A 727 -23.61 -14.60 14.60
C HIS A 727 -22.44 -15.60 14.57
N THR A 728 -22.69 -16.80 14.04
CA THR A 728 -21.73 -17.92 13.99
C THR A 728 -20.40 -17.61 13.28
N ASN A 729 -20.41 -16.67 12.31
CA ASN A 729 -19.22 -16.26 11.57
C ASN A 729 -18.43 -15.12 12.24
N PHE A 730 -18.98 -14.48 13.28
CA PHE A 730 -18.31 -13.36 13.95
C PHE A 730 -17.32 -13.88 15.00
N GLN A 731 -16.05 -13.49 14.88
CA GLN A 731 -15.00 -13.86 15.81
C GLN A 731 -14.77 -12.72 16.80
N ILE A 732 -14.66 -13.06 18.09
CA ILE A 732 -14.43 -12.09 19.16
C ILE A 732 -12.93 -11.90 19.32
N ASP A 733 -12.52 -10.65 19.57
CA ASP A 733 -11.13 -10.27 19.80
C ASP A 733 -10.51 -11.09 20.95
N ASP A 734 -9.32 -11.66 20.70
CA ASP A 734 -8.60 -12.51 21.67
C ASP A 734 -8.32 -11.78 23.00
N GLN A 735 -8.16 -10.45 22.96
CA GLN A 735 -7.93 -9.61 24.14
C GLN A 735 -9.12 -9.62 25.11
N LYS A 736 -10.35 -9.53 24.60
CA LYS A 736 -11.58 -9.50 25.42
C LYS A 736 -11.83 -10.86 26.09
N ILE A 737 -11.52 -11.93 25.38
CA ILE A 737 -11.62 -13.31 25.88
C ILE A 737 -10.61 -13.54 27.01
N LEU A 738 -9.37 -13.08 26.87
CA LEU A 738 -8.36 -13.16 27.92
C LEU A 738 -8.72 -12.29 29.14
N ASN A 739 -9.29 -11.10 28.92
CA ASN A 739 -9.75 -10.24 30.01
C ASN A 739 -10.88 -10.91 30.80
N TYR A 740 -11.88 -11.47 30.11
CA TYR A 740 -12.95 -12.22 30.75
C TYR A 740 -12.43 -13.47 31.48
N ALA A 741 -11.51 -14.23 30.87
CA ALA A 741 -10.85 -15.35 31.55
C ALA A 741 -10.11 -14.91 32.82
N THR A 742 -9.48 -13.73 32.81
CA THR A 742 -8.82 -13.15 34.00
C THR A 742 -9.83 -12.84 35.10
N VAL A 743 -11.00 -12.29 34.74
CA VAL A 743 -12.09 -12.00 35.68
C VAL A 743 -12.69 -13.29 36.26
N LEU A 744 -12.86 -14.34 35.44
CA LEU A 744 -13.30 -15.66 35.90
C LEU A 744 -12.34 -16.26 36.93
N VAL A 745 -11.02 -16.14 36.71
CA VAL A 745 -10.01 -16.62 37.65
C VAL A 745 -10.02 -15.80 38.95
N ASN A 746 -10.22 -14.48 38.87
CA ASN A 746 -10.36 -13.62 40.06
C ASN A 746 -11.56 -14.04 40.94
N GLN A 747 -12.63 -14.54 40.32
CA GLN A 747 -13.82 -15.06 41.00
C GLN A 747 -13.77 -16.58 41.27
N ASN A 748 -12.56 -17.17 41.25
CA ASN A 748 -12.30 -18.60 41.52
C ASN A 748 -12.97 -19.61 40.56
N ASN A 749 -13.43 -19.19 39.38
CA ASN A 749 -14.08 -20.06 38.40
C ASN A 749 -13.11 -20.50 37.28
N ILE A 750 -12.08 -21.28 37.65
CA ILE A 750 -10.99 -21.64 36.74
C ILE A 750 -11.39 -22.62 35.63
N GLN A 751 -12.34 -23.52 35.92
CA GLN A 751 -12.80 -24.52 34.95
C GLN A 751 -13.55 -23.87 33.78
N MET A 752 -14.34 -22.84 34.07
CA MET A 752 -15.02 -22.06 33.05
C MET A 752 -14.03 -21.28 32.18
N ALA A 753 -12.96 -20.73 32.76
CA ALA A 753 -11.88 -20.09 32.02
C ALA A 753 -11.14 -21.08 31.11
N LEU A 754 -10.87 -22.31 31.58
CA LEU A 754 -10.24 -23.37 30.80
C LEU A 754 -11.11 -23.79 29.60
N ASN A 755 -12.40 -24.02 29.81
CA ASN A 755 -13.34 -24.39 28.75
C ASN A 755 -13.43 -23.26 27.70
N LEU A 756 -13.52 -22.01 28.15
CA LEU A 756 -13.60 -20.84 27.29
C LEU A 756 -12.35 -20.67 26.38
N LEU A 757 -11.15 -20.88 26.92
CA LEU A 757 -9.91 -20.82 26.13
C LEU A 757 -9.73 -22.03 25.20
N ASN A 758 -10.26 -23.20 25.57
CA ASN A 758 -10.23 -24.40 24.72
C ASN A 758 -11.17 -24.29 23.52
N ASP A 759 -12.37 -23.74 23.73
CA ASP A 759 -13.39 -23.59 22.70
C ASP A 759 -13.08 -22.46 21.70
N HIS A 760 -12.29 -21.46 22.12
CA HIS A 760 -11.97 -20.32 21.28
C HIS A 760 -10.95 -20.65 20.18
N LYS A 761 -11.18 -20.09 18.99
CA LYS A 761 -10.27 -20.16 17.84
C LYS A 761 -9.53 -18.83 17.72
N VAL A 762 -8.22 -18.85 17.99
CA VAL A 762 -7.33 -17.67 17.96
C VAL A 762 -7.30 -17.05 16.57
N VAL A 763 -7.48 -15.74 16.52
CA VAL A 763 -7.44 -14.93 15.29
C VAL A 763 -6.02 -14.40 15.15
N LYS A 764 -5.39 -14.55 13.98
CA LYS A 764 -4.03 -14.02 13.76
C LYS A 764 -4.07 -12.49 13.66
N ASP A 765 -4.15 -11.81 14.79
CA ASP A 765 -3.94 -10.37 14.90
C ASP A 765 -2.49 -10.07 15.28
N ASP A 766 -1.86 -9.14 14.57
CA ASP A 766 -0.52 -8.58 14.86
C ASP A 766 -0.49 -7.71 16.15
N SER A 767 -1.53 -7.78 16.99
CA SER A 767 -1.65 -6.98 18.21
C SER A 767 -0.86 -7.60 19.38
N ASN A 768 -0.28 -6.76 20.22
CA ASN A 768 0.64 -7.16 21.29
C ASN A 768 -0.09 -7.76 22.51
N ILE A 769 -0.73 -8.95 22.35
CA ILE A 769 -1.53 -9.67 23.37
C ILE A 769 -0.68 -10.13 24.58
N SER A 770 0.65 -10.03 24.47
CA SER A 770 1.61 -10.49 25.48
C SER A 770 1.38 -9.92 26.90
N LYS A 771 0.90 -8.67 27.01
CA LYS A 771 0.57 -8.03 28.29
C LYS A 771 -0.63 -8.70 28.97
N ASN A 772 -1.68 -9.01 28.20
CA ASN A 772 -2.90 -9.63 28.71
C ASN A 772 -2.64 -11.11 29.09
N CYS A 773 -1.85 -11.83 28.27
CA CYS A 773 -1.33 -13.15 28.62
C CYS A 773 -0.56 -13.14 29.96
N TRP A 774 0.32 -12.15 30.14
CA TRP A 774 1.06 -11.99 31.39
C TRP A 774 0.15 -11.68 32.58
N GLN A 775 -0.79 -10.76 32.43
CA GLN A 775 -1.75 -10.39 33.48
C GLN A 775 -2.60 -11.58 33.90
N PHE A 776 -3.14 -12.34 32.94
CA PHE A 776 -3.89 -13.56 33.19
C PHE A 776 -3.06 -14.58 33.97
N LEU A 777 -1.86 -14.93 33.49
CA LEU A 777 -0.99 -15.91 34.17
C LEU A 777 -0.53 -15.44 35.55
N ASN A 778 -0.30 -14.13 35.74
CA ASN A 778 0.06 -13.57 37.04
C ASN A 778 -1.13 -13.65 38.02
N THR A 779 -2.35 -13.37 37.57
CA THR A 779 -3.57 -13.55 38.36
C THR A 779 -3.78 -15.02 38.74
N VAL A 780 -3.54 -15.95 37.82
CA VAL A 780 -3.57 -17.40 38.11
C VAL A 780 -2.49 -17.76 39.13
N ALA A 781 -1.28 -17.21 39.02
CA ALA A 781 -0.20 -17.47 39.98
C ALA A 781 -0.55 -17.05 41.41
N HIS A 782 -1.31 -15.96 41.58
CA HIS A 782 -1.74 -15.48 42.90
C HIS A 782 -2.92 -16.27 43.49
N LYS A 783 -3.88 -16.72 42.66
CA LYS A 783 -5.12 -17.36 43.15
C LYS A 783 -5.10 -18.89 43.06
N ASN A 784 -4.47 -19.46 42.04
CA ASN A 784 -4.51 -20.87 41.67
C ASN A 784 -3.14 -21.35 41.16
N PRO A 785 -2.12 -21.43 42.04
CA PRO A 785 -0.72 -21.67 41.64
C PRO A 785 -0.52 -22.99 40.90
N ASP A 786 -1.30 -24.03 41.21
CA ASP A 786 -1.11 -25.38 40.68
C ASP A 786 -1.56 -25.52 39.21
N HIS A 787 -2.29 -24.53 38.68
CA HIS A 787 -2.81 -24.54 37.30
C HIS A 787 -1.99 -23.68 36.33
N VAL A 788 -0.98 -22.94 36.81
CA VAL A 788 -0.21 -21.98 35.97
C VAL A 788 0.53 -22.66 34.83
N GLU A 789 1.18 -23.80 35.07
CA GLU A 789 1.92 -24.53 34.04
C GLU A 789 0.99 -25.12 32.97
N LYS A 790 -0.17 -25.67 33.40
CA LYS A 790 -1.20 -26.19 32.48
C LYS A 790 -1.76 -25.09 31.58
N LEU A 791 -2.09 -23.93 32.16
CA LEU A 791 -2.63 -22.78 31.43
C LEU A 791 -1.58 -22.11 30.52
N PHE A 792 -0.31 -22.06 30.95
CA PHE A 792 0.79 -21.58 30.13
C PHE A 792 0.98 -22.44 28.88
N ASN A 793 1.00 -23.77 29.03
CA ASN A 793 1.12 -24.70 27.89
C ASN A 793 -0.08 -24.61 26.94
N LEU A 794 -1.29 -24.37 27.47
CA LEU A 794 -2.51 -24.15 26.69
C LEU A 794 -2.43 -22.87 25.85
N LEU A 795 -1.96 -21.75 26.42
CA LEU A 795 -1.80 -20.49 25.70
C LEU A 795 -0.78 -20.59 24.55
N ILE A 796 0.28 -21.38 24.75
CA ILE A 796 1.30 -21.62 23.71
C ILE A 796 0.78 -22.55 22.61
N SER A 797 0.11 -23.65 22.97
CA SER A 797 -0.39 -24.63 22.00
C SER A 797 -1.49 -24.05 21.09
N LYS A 798 -2.28 -23.12 21.61
CA LYS A 798 -3.29 -22.37 20.86
C LYS A 798 -2.73 -21.14 20.12
N HIS A 799 -1.44 -20.84 20.25
CA HIS A 799 -0.75 -19.70 19.63
C HIS A 799 -1.25 -18.30 20.05
N PHE A 800 -1.75 -18.12 21.28
CA PHE A 800 -2.15 -16.79 21.78
C PHE A 800 -0.98 -15.80 21.89
N CYS A 801 0.21 -16.27 22.27
CA CYS A 801 1.36 -15.42 22.55
C CYS A 801 2.69 -16.09 22.17
N LYS A 802 3.68 -15.29 21.75
CA LYS A 802 5.07 -15.75 21.54
C LYS A 802 5.83 -15.77 22.87
N ILE A 803 6.73 -16.75 23.05
CA ILE A 803 7.53 -16.90 24.27
C ILE A 803 8.42 -15.66 24.47
N ASN A 804 8.27 -15.00 25.61
CA ASN A 804 9.07 -13.85 26.03
C ASN A 804 9.38 -13.92 27.55
N ASN A 805 10.32 -13.08 28.03
CA ASN A 805 10.69 -13.05 29.45
C ASN A 805 9.51 -12.68 30.38
N GLY A 806 8.52 -11.95 29.87
CA GLY A 806 7.34 -11.55 30.64
C GLY A 806 6.45 -12.75 30.96
N ILE A 807 6.03 -13.51 29.94
CA ILE A 807 5.11 -14.65 30.04
C ILE A 807 5.76 -15.83 30.79
N LEU A 808 7.08 -15.98 30.69
CA LEU A 808 7.83 -16.97 31.47
C LEU A 808 7.96 -16.60 32.96
N GLY A 809 7.79 -15.31 33.32
CA GLY A 809 7.93 -14.83 34.69
C GLY A 809 6.96 -15.46 35.70
N PRO A 810 5.63 -15.52 35.42
CA PRO A 810 4.65 -16.15 36.31
C PRO A 810 5.00 -17.58 36.75
N LEU A 811 5.69 -18.38 35.93
CA LEU A 811 6.10 -19.74 36.29
C LEU A 811 7.10 -19.77 37.47
N ILE A 812 8.00 -18.79 37.53
CA ILE A 812 8.94 -18.64 38.63
C ILE A 812 8.26 -17.98 39.82
N ARG A 813 7.39 -16.99 39.56
CA ARG A 813 6.71 -16.23 40.61
C ARG A 813 5.81 -17.10 41.49
N VAL A 814 5.22 -18.17 40.96
CA VAL A 814 4.47 -19.17 41.76
C VAL A 814 5.30 -19.73 42.91
N HIS A 815 6.55 -20.11 42.65
CA HIS A 815 7.45 -20.65 43.68
C HIS A 815 7.92 -19.58 44.64
N LEU A 816 8.21 -18.37 44.14
CA LEU A 816 8.59 -17.23 44.98
C LEU A 816 7.47 -16.79 45.92
N LEU A 817 6.20 -16.81 45.50
CA LEU A 817 5.04 -16.52 46.35
C LEU A 817 4.82 -17.60 47.43
N LYS A 818 5.24 -18.84 47.17
CA LYS A 818 5.26 -19.94 48.14
C LYS A 818 6.50 -19.90 49.06
N ASN A 819 7.37 -18.87 48.95
CA ASN A 819 8.68 -18.76 49.61
C ASN A 819 9.65 -19.94 49.33
N ASP A 820 9.42 -20.68 48.24
CA ASP A 820 10.27 -21.81 47.84
C ASP A 820 11.36 -21.33 46.86
N VAL A 821 12.47 -20.86 47.42
CA VAL A 821 13.61 -20.33 46.67
C VAL A 821 14.33 -21.42 45.88
N VAL A 822 14.35 -22.65 46.39
CA VAL A 822 15.04 -23.80 45.76
C VAL A 822 14.34 -24.15 44.45
N SER A 823 13.03 -24.38 44.48
CA SER A 823 12.26 -24.69 43.27
C SER A 823 12.23 -23.52 42.29
N ALA A 824 12.25 -22.27 42.77
CA ALA A 824 12.33 -21.10 41.90
C ALA A 824 13.62 -21.07 41.06
N VAL A 825 14.77 -21.37 41.68
CA VAL A 825 16.07 -21.44 40.99
C VAL A 825 16.16 -22.63 40.04
N GLU A 826 15.62 -23.78 40.42
CA GLU A 826 15.54 -24.94 39.52
C GLU A 826 14.66 -24.66 38.30
N THR A 827 13.50 -24.04 38.50
CA THR A 827 12.61 -23.64 37.40
C THR A 827 13.28 -22.61 36.51
N PHE A 828 14.04 -21.65 37.07
CA PHE A 828 14.85 -20.73 36.28
C PHE A 828 15.89 -21.45 35.40
N LYS A 829 16.62 -22.43 35.96
CA LYS A 829 17.58 -23.26 35.22
C LYS A 829 16.91 -24.11 34.13
N LYS A 830 15.71 -24.64 34.39
CA LYS A 830 14.91 -25.38 33.38
C LYS A 830 14.47 -24.46 32.23
N LEU A 831 14.03 -23.24 32.54
CA LEU A 831 13.59 -22.27 31.54
C LEU A 831 14.75 -21.75 30.67
N GLU A 832 15.95 -21.62 31.23
CA GLU A 832 17.14 -21.29 30.47
C GLU A 832 17.47 -22.37 29.43
N LYS A 833 17.55 -23.64 29.84
CA LYS A 833 17.83 -24.76 28.94
C LYS A 833 16.81 -24.89 27.80
N ASN A 834 15.54 -24.65 28.09
CA ASN A 834 14.46 -24.86 27.13
C ASN A 834 14.26 -23.68 26.17
N TYR A 835 14.52 -22.43 26.61
CA TYR A 835 14.14 -21.23 25.84
C TYR A 835 15.25 -20.20 25.63
N GLN A 836 16.44 -20.36 26.24
CA GLN A 836 17.53 -19.37 26.21
C GLN A 836 17.11 -17.96 26.65
N LYS A 837 16.27 -17.90 27.70
CA LYS A 837 15.68 -16.67 28.25
C LYS A 837 15.84 -16.63 29.77
N VAL A 838 15.98 -15.43 30.34
CA VAL A 838 16.22 -15.20 31.78
C VAL A 838 15.13 -14.31 32.40
N PRO A 839 13.94 -14.88 32.68
CA PRO A 839 12.83 -14.15 33.31
C PRO A 839 13.05 -13.91 34.81
N LEU A 840 12.51 -12.80 35.35
CA LEU A 840 12.51 -12.44 36.79
C LEU A 840 13.88 -12.47 37.50
N LEU A 841 14.96 -12.20 36.77
CA LEU A 841 16.34 -12.22 37.29
C LEU A 841 16.52 -11.42 38.60
N GLN A 842 15.94 -10.23 38.69
CA GLN A 842 16.01 -9.38 39.89
C GLN A 842 15.36 -10.04 41.11
N GLU A 843 14.18 -10.63 40.95
CA GLU A 843 13.42 -11.25 42.06
C GLU A 843 14.10 -12.49 42.60
N ILE A 844 14.71 -13.28 41.72
CA ILE A 844 15.47 -14.46 42.12
C ILE A 844 16.73 -14.06 42.87
N MET A 845 17.47 -13.05 42.37
CA MET A 845 18.65 -12.54 43.09
C MET A 845 18.27 -11.96 44.46
N MET A 846 17.16 -11.23 44.56
CA MET A 846 16.63 -10.73 45.84
C MET A 846 16.28 -11.87 46.80
N ALA A 847 15.59 -12.91 46.32
CA ALA A 847 15.22 -14.07 47.11
C ALA A 847 16.44 -14.86 47.60
N LEU A 848 17.48 -14.99 46.78
CA LEU A 848 18.74 -15.63 47.14
C LEU A 848 19.50 -14.81 48.20
N ILE A 849 19.66 -13.51 48.00
CA ILE A 849 20.36 -12.62 48.96
C ILE A 849 19.64 -12.57 50.31
N SER A 850 18.31 -12.74 50.33
CA SER A 850 17.49 -12.70 51.54
C SER A 850 17.27 -14.08 52.19
N SER A 851 17.81 -15.15 51.62
CA SER A 851 17.61 -16.51 52.14
C SER A 851 18.43 -16.78 53.41
N SER A 852 17.95 -17.71 54.24
CA SER A 852 18.56 -18.04 55.53
C SER A 852 19.90 -18.77 55.39
N ASP A 853 20.09 -19.56 54.33
CA ASP A 853 21.27 -20.38 54.10
C ASP A 853 22.30 -19.67 53.20
N LYS A 854 23.18 -18.90 53.85
CA LYS A 854 24.12 -17.98 53.18
C LYS A 854 25.07 -18.68 52.21
N THR A 855 25.57 -19.86 52.57
CA THR A 855 26.61 -20.56 51.78
C THR A 855 26.03 -21.17 50.50
N TRP A 856 24.86 -21.80 50.60
CA TRP A 856 24.12 -22.28 49.44
C TRP A 856 23.68 -21.13 48.53
N ALA A 857 23.19 -20.05 49.12
CA ALA A 857 22.66 -18.90 48.38
C ALA A 857 23.75 -18.14 47.62
N GLU A 858 24.94 -17.96 48.19
CA GLU A 858 26.08 -17.34 47.50
C GLU A 858 26.52 -18.18 46.29
N LYS A 859 26.58 -19.50 46.43
CA LYS A 859 26.91 -20.41 45.33
C LYS A 859 25.86 -20.36 44.22
N GLN A 860 24.57 -20.40 44.58
CA GLN A 860 23.47 -20.32 43.62
C GLN A 860 23.36 -18.93 42.97
N LEU A 861 23.67 -17.85 43.70
CA LEU A 861 23.71 -16.49 43.17
C LEU A 861 24.79 -16.35 42.10
N GLN A 862 25.98 -16.91 42.35
CA GLN A 862 27.07 -16.93 41.37
C GLN A 862 26.69 -17.74 40.12
N GLU A 863 26.09 -18.91 40.29
CA GLU A 863 25.61 -19.73 39.17
C GLU A 863 24.53 -19.01 38.35
N VAL A 864 23.54 -18.36 39.00
CA VAL A 864 22.50 -17.57 38.33
C VAL A 864 23.10 -16.37 37.60
N TYR A 865 24.09 -15.71 38.20
CA TYR A 865 24.81 -14.59 37.59
C TYR A 865 25.59 -15.04 36.34
N ASP A 866 26.30 -16.17 36.40
CA ASP A 866 27.06 -16.71 35.27
C ASP A 866 26.15 -17.18 34.12
N ILE A 867 24.98 -17.75 34.44
CA ILE A 867 23.95 -18.09 33.45
C ILE A 867 23.40 -16.81 32.80
N ALA A 868 23.04 -15.80 33.60
CA ALA A 868 22.51 -14.54 33.09
C ALA A 868 23.52 -13.78 32.21
N LYS A 869 24.82 -13.82 32.58
CA LYS A 869 25.92 -13.22 31.83
C LYS A 869 26.13 -13.83 30.45
N LYS A 870 25.82 -15.12 30.26
CA LYS A 870 25.91 -15.80 28.96
C LYS A 870 24.83 -15.36 27.97
N ILE A 871 23.65 -14.97 28.48
CA ILE A 871 22.46 -14.70 27.66
C ILE A 871 22.21 -13.19 27.49
N VAL A 872 22.51 -12.39 28.52
CA VAL A 872 22.23 -10.95 28.59
C VAL A 872 23.53 -10.18 28.79
N ASN A 873 23.61 -8.96 28.25
CA ASN A 873 24.77 -8.06 28.42
C ASN A 873 25.12 -7.90 29.91
N ILE A 874 26.41 -8.07 30.24
CA ILE A 874 26.98 -7.97 31.59
C ILE A 874 26.55 -6.69 32.32
N ARG A 875 26.43 -5.55 31.62
CA ARG A 875 25.98 -4.28 32.21
C ARG A 875 24.53 -4.33 32.72
N THR A 876 23.65 -5.07 32.06
CA THR A 876 22.23 -5.23 32.47
C THR A 876 22.09 -6.20 33.65
N VAL A 877 22.93 -7.24 33.69
CA VAL A 877 23.01 -8.17 34.82
C VAL A 877 23.53 -7.45 36.06
N ASN A 878 24.58 -6.63 35.90
CA ASN A 878 25.11 -5.79 36.98
C ASN A 878 24.09 -4.78 37.50
N ALA A 879 23.34 -4.12 36.61
CA ALA A 879 22.25 -3.23 37.02
C ALA A 879 21.16 -3.96 37.82
N SER A 880 20.80 -5.18 37.40
CA SER A 880 19.80 -6.00 38.09
C SER A 880 20.31 -6.50 39.45
N LEU A 881 21.60 -6.86 39.55
CA LEU A 881 22.25 -7.24 40.80
C LEU A 881 22.38 -6.05 41.76
N LEU A 882 22.71 -4.87 41.25
CA LEU A 882 22.77 -3.63 42.02
C LEU A 882 21.42 -3.33 42.68
N VAL A 883 20.32 -3.38 41.92
CA VAL A 883 18.95 -3.16 42.42
C VAL A 883 18.59 -4.20 43.49
N ALA A 884 18.95 -5.46 43.29
CA ALA A 884 18.71 -6.52 44.27
C ALA A 884 19.50 -6.29 45.58
N LEU A 885 20.79 -5.98 45.48
CA LEU A 885 21.65 -5.67 46.63
C LEU A 885 21.20 -4.42 47.40
N ALA A 886 20.73 -3.40 46.67
CA ALA A 886 20.19 -2.17 47.23
C ALA A 886 18.92 -2.41 48.03
N LYS A 887 17.99 -3.23 47.53
CA LYS A 887 16.78 -3.60 48.29
C LYS A 887 17.11 -4.38 49.56
N CYS A 888 18.17 -5.21 49.52
CA CYS A 888 18.67 -5.97 50.67
C CYS A 888 19.63 -5.17 51.57
N LYS A 889 19.85 -3.86 51.32
CA LYS A 889 20.70 -2.94 52.11
C LYS A 889 22.15 -3.42 52.31
N LYS A 890 22.74 -4.06 51.29
CA LYS A 890 24.13 -4.58 51.33
C LYS A 890 25.16 -3.55 50.84
N PHE A 891 25.40 -2.51 51.65
CA PHE A 891 26.23 -1.35 51.27
C PHE A 891 27.66 -1.68 50.76
N LYS A 892 28.36 -2.62 51.42
CA LYS A 892 29.76 -2.97 51.06
C LYS A 892 29.87 -3.63 49.68
N GLU A 893 28.93 -4.52 49.36
CA GLU A 893 28.88 -5.24 48.10
C GLU A 893 28.48 -4.30 46.95
N ILE A 894 27.55 -3.38 47.20
CA ILE A 894 27.17 -2.30 46.27
C ILE A 894 28.39 -1.43 45.93
N HIS A 895 29.10 -0.95 46.96
CA HIS A 895 30.28 -0.10 46.77
C HIS A 895 31.38 -0.81 45.96
N ASN A 896 31.64 -2.10 46.21
CA ASN A 896 32.61 -2.89 45.45
C ASN A 896 32.19 -3.11 43.99
N LEU A 897 30.90 -3.34 43.73
CA LEU A 897 30.37 -3.54 42.39
C LEU A 897 30.47 -2.26 41.56
N LEU A 898 30.16 -1.10 42.15
CA LEU A 898 30.28 0.21 41.49
C LEU A 898 31.75 0.59 41.18
N ARG A 899 32.70 0.19 42.03
CA ARG A 899 34.14 0.45 41.84
C ARG A 899 34.77 -0.43 40.75
N THR A 900 34.29 -1.65 40.57
CA THR A 900 34.94 -2.66 39.71
C THR A 900 34.34 -2.77 38.32
N GLN A 901 33.04 -2.46 38.12
CA GLN A 901 32.38 -2.61 36.82
C GLN A 901 31.44 -1.44 36.50
N GLY A 902 31.66 -0.78 35.36
CA GLY A 902 30.84 0.36 34.92
C GLY A 902 29.41 -0.05 34.57
N ILE A 903 28.43 0.47 35.33
CA ILE A 903 27.00 0.33 35.06
C ILE A 903 26.58 1.49 34.15
N SER A 904 25.96 1.17 33.01
CA SER A 904 25.44 2.18 32.09
C SER A 904 24.09 2.74 32.57
N GLU A 905 23.95 4.05 32.50
CA GLU A 905 22.76 4.85 32.83
C GLU A 905 21.45 4.24 32.30
N ASP A 906 21.39 3.98 31.00
CA ASP A 906 20.20 3.40 30.32
C ASP A 906 19.77 2.04 30.87
N LYS A 907 20.73 1.24 31.36
CA LYS A 907 20.46 -0.12 31.86
C LYS A 907 19.99 -0.13 33.30
N LEU A 908 20.41 0.85 34.10
CA LEU A 908 19.87 1.04 35.45
C LEU A 908 18.43 1.56 35.39
N SER A 909 18.15 2.53 34.51
CA SER A 909 16.77 2.98 34.25
C SER A 909 15.89 1.82 33.80
N SER A 910 16.36 0.99 32.85
CA SER A 910 15.64 -0.21 32.39
C SER A 910 15.48 -1.30 33.47
N ALA A 911 16.32 -1.34 34.49
CA ALA A 911 16.16 -2.26 35.61
C ALA A 911 15.09 -1.75 36.60
N LEU A 912 15.00 -0.43 36.78
CA LEU A 912 14.06 0.24 37.68
C LEU A 912 12.65 0.38 37.10
N THR A 913 12.46 0.24 35.79
CA THR A 913 11.12 0.29 35.16
C THR A 913 10.18 -0.79 35.68
N PHE A 914 10.70 -1.94 36.11
CA PHE A 914 9.90 -3.09 36.57
C PHE A 914 9.68 -3.14 38.08
N VAL A 915 10.22 -2.16 38.82
CA VAL A 915 10.10 -2.05 40.29
C VAL A 915 8.88 -1.18 40.64
N PRO A 916 8.06 -1.52 41.66
CA PRO A 916 6.96 -0.67 42.12
C PRO A 916 7.43 0.73 42.52
N GLU A 917 6.71 1.79 42.12
CA GLU A 917 7.11 3.20 42.33
C GLU A 917 7.44 3.53 43.79
N GLU A 918 6.62 3.02 44.72
CA GLU A 918 6.80 3.16 46.17
C GLU A 918 8.15 2.61 46.69
N THR A 919 8.69 1.59 46.00
CA THR A 919 9.95 0.95 46.37
C THR A 919 11.16 1.50 45.62
N LYS A 920 10.96 2.34 44.59
CA LYS A 920 12.05 2.94 43.79
C LYS A 920 12.86 3.93 44.60
N LEU A 921 12.20 4.82 45.35
CA LEU A 921 12.87 5.86 46.14
C LEU A 921 13.80 5.28 47.22
N PRO A 922 13.38 4.32 48.07
CA PRO A 922 14.27 3.70 49.06
C PRO A 922 15.49 3.00 48.43
N ILE A 923 15.30 2.35 47.29
CA ILE A 923 16.38 1.66 46.56
C ILE A 923 17.39 2.68 46.04
N LEU A 924 16.92 3.77 45.41
CA LEU A 924 17.79 4.83 44.88
C LEU A 924 18.56 5.55 45.99
N PHE A 925 17.93 5.82 47.14
CA PHE A 925 18.64 6.39 48.30
C PHE A 925 19.68 5.43 48.88
N THR A 926 19.40 4.13 48.93
CA THR A 926 20.38 3.13 49.39
C THR A 926 21.60 3.05 48.45
N ILE A 927 21.37 3.16 47.13
CA ILE A 927 22.45 3.21 46.14
C ILE A 927 23.24 4.51 46.29
N LEU A 928 22.56 5.65 46.50
CA LEU A 928 23.18 6.96 46.72
C LEU A 928 24.13 6.92 47.94
N GLU A 929 23.66 6.43 49.07
CA GLU A 929 24.44 6.30 50.30
C GLU A 929 25.66 5.37 50.14
N ALA A 930 25.51 4.29 49.39
CA ALA A 930 26.59 3.36 49.07
C ALA A 930 27.60 3.88 48.02
N SER A 931 27.28 4.98 47.32
CA SER A 931 28.08 5.54 46.23
C SER A 931 29.02 6.68 46.64
N ARG A 932 29.09 7.00 47.94
CA ARG A 932 29.98 8.03 48.49
C ARG A 932 31.45 7.74 48.15
N GLY A 933 32.11 8.66 47.42
CA GLY A 933 33.51 8.54 47.02
C GLY A 933 33.77 8.01 45.59
N ILE A 934 32.72 7.89 44.77
CA ILE A 934 32.76 7.47 43.35
C ILE A 934 32.61 8.72 42.46
N PRO A 935 33.17 8.77 41.24
CA PRO A 935 33.12 9.95 40.36
C PRO A 935 31.72 10.59 40.19
N ASP A 936 31.69 11.92 40.24
CA ASP A 936 30.51 12.81 40.30
C ASP A 936 29.49 12.61 39.17
N THR A 937 29.91 12.07 38.02
CA THR A 937 29.04 11.82 36.87
C THR A 937 27.96 10.78 37.16
N TYR A 938 28.29 9.72 37.90
CA TYR A 938 27.33 8.67 38.24
C TYR A 938 26.36 9.11 39.35
N ILE A 939 26.83 9.92 40.29
CA ILE A 939 26.02 10.44 41.40
C ILE A 939 24.97 11.42 40.87
N ASN A 940 25.36 12.33 39.96
CA ASN A 940 24.45 13.24 39.27
C ASN A 940 23.31 12.53 38.53
N PHE A 941 23.60 11.38 37.92
CA PHE A 941 22.59 10.57 37.25
C PHE A 941 21.56 9.97 38.24
N ILE A 942 21.99 9.53 39.42
CA ILE A 942 21.07 9.02 40.46
C ILE A 942 20.15 10.15 40.95
N TYR A 943 20.69 11.35 41.19
CA TYR A 943 19.89 12.52 41.54
C TYR A 943 18.85 12.85 40.46
N ASN A 944 19.22 12.79 39.17
CA ASN A 944 18.29 12.95 38.05
C ASN A 944 17.16 11.89 38.08
N LEU A 945 17.50 10.62 38.35
CA LEU A 945 16.50 9.55 38.42
C LEU A 945 15.54 9.74 39.60
N ILE A 946 16.02 10.15 40.77
CA ILE A 946 15.18 10.42 41.94
C ILE A 946 14.22 11.58 41.63
N LEU A 947 14.71 12.67 41.04
CA LEU A 947 13.86 13.79 40.61
C LEU A 947 12.81 13.35 39.57
N SER A 948 13.18 12.46 38.64
CA SER A 948 12.22 11.91 37.67
C SER A 948 11.08 11.12 38.32
N VAL A 949 11.32 10.50 39.48
CA VAL A 949 10.30 9.76 40.23
C VAL A 949 9.40 10.75 40.97
N TYR A 950 9.97 11.75 41.65
CA TYR A 950 9.18 12.82 42.29
C TYR A 950 8.32 13.61 41.31
N SER A 951 8.87 13.91 40.12
CA SER A 951 8.13 14.59 39.05
C SER A 951 6.93 13.79 38.54
N ARG A 952 7.05 12.46 38.42
CA ARG A 952 5.90 11.59 38.06
C ARG A 952 4.86 11.47 39.16
N ALA A 953 5.30 11.46 40.42
CA ALA A 953 4.41 11.41 41.58
C ALA A 953 3.74 12.76 41.89
N GLY A 954 4.21 13.87 41.31
CA GLY A 954 3.78 15.22 41.64
C GLY A 954 4.24 15.70 43.02
N ASP A 955 5.19 15.01 43.65
CA ASP A 955 5.67 15.29 45.00
C ASP A 955 6.79 16.34 44.97
N TYR A 956 6.39 17.62 45.12
CA TYR A 956 7.33 18.74 45.11
C TYR A 956 8.13 18.85 46.43
N GLU A 957 7.58 18.41 47.57
CA GLU A 957 8.26 18.48 48.87
C GLU A 957 9.45 17.51 48.90
N GLY A 958 9.24 16.31 48.38
CA GLY A 958 10.31 15.33 48.14
C GLY A 958 11.40 15.85 47.20
N ALA A 959 11.03 16.59 46.15
CA ALA A 959 12.01 17.20 45.24
C ALA A 959 12.82 18.32 45.91
N MET A 960 12.20 19.11 46.80
CA MET A 960 12.88 20.18 47.55
C MET A 960 13.90 19.64 48.55
N THR A 961 13.53 18.62 49.33
CA THR A 961 14.47 17.94 50.25
C THR A 961 15.64 17.27 49.50
N LEU A 962 15.40 16.78 48.28
CA LEU A 962 16.45 16.25 47.41
C LEU A 962 17.45 17.34 46.99
N TRP A 963 16.96 18.54 46.67
CA TRP A 963 17.78 19.69 46.32
C TRP A 963 18.64 20.17 47.50
N GLU A 964 18.07 20.26 48.71
CA GLU A 964 18.82 20.58 49.93
C GLU A 964 19.96 19.58 50.19
N LYS A 965 19.67 18.29 49.99
CA LYS A 965 20.68 17.22 50.13
C LYS A 965 21.80 17.35 49.09
N MET A 966 21.45 17.70 47.86
CA MET A 966 22.43 17.89 46.77
C MET A 966 23.37 19.08 47.03
N ILE A 967 22.85 20.18 47.61
CA ILE A 967 23.66 21.31 48.06
C ILE A 967 24.58 20.89 49.22
N SER A 968 24.06 20.12 50.18
CA SER A 968 24.83 19.68 51.36
C SER A 968 26.04 18.81 51.00
N GLU A 969 25.98 18.11 49.86
CA GLU A 969 27.04 17.23 49.34
C GLU A 969 27.95 17.93 48.29
N ASP A 970 27.76 19.23 48.02
CA ASP A 970 28.51 20.04 47.02
C ASP A 970 28.50 19.48 45.58
N ILE A 971 27.37 18.93 45.15
CA ILE A 971 27.22 18.30 43.83
C ILE A 971 26.53 19.28 42.86
N PRO A 972 27.16 19.65 41.72
CA PRO A 972 26.57 20.61 40.79
C PRO A 972 25.43 19.99 39.96
N PRO A 973 24.25 20.63 39.86
CA PRO A 973 23.11 20.07 39.14
C PRO A 973 23.31 20.03 37.63
N THR A 974 22.94 18.89 37.03
CA THR A 974 22.94 18.74 35.58
C THR A 974 21.91 19.68 34.92
N LYS A 975 22.08 19.95 33.62
CA LYS A 975 21.08 20.72 32.86
C LYS A 975 19.68 20.09 32.97
N TRP A 976 19.61 18.77 32.81
CA TRP A 976 18.36 18.02 32.85
C TRP A 976 17.66 18.15 34.21
N PHE A 977 18.40 18.05 35.32
CA PHE A 977 17.87 18.26 36.67
C PHE A 977 17.21 19.63 36.80
N ARG A 978 17.88 20.67 36.30
CA ARG A 978 17.41 22.05 36.42
C ARG A 978 16.09 22.27 35.68
N ASP A 979 16.02 21.84 34.43
CA ASP A 979 14.85 22.06 33.59
C ASP A 979 13.60 21.35 34.18
N HIS A 980 13.74 20.10 34.64
CA HIS A 980 12.61 19.31 35.18
C HIS A 980 12.21 19.73 36.61
N PHE A 981 13.15 20.23 37.41
CA PHE A 981 12.85 20.79 38.73
C PHE A 981 12.04 22.09 38.61
N ILE A 982 12.38 22.95 37.64
CA ILE A 982 11.63 24.16 37.32
C ILE A 982 10.22 23.82 36.82
N GLU A 983 10.11 22.84 35.91
CA GLU A 983 8.82 22.41 35.36
C GLU A 983 7.90 21.86 36.46
N LEU A 984 8.42 21.02 37.37
CA LEU A 984 7.66 20.47 38.49
C LEU A 984 7.12 21.56 39.43
N LEU A 985 7.96 22.51 39.85
CA LEU A 985 7.56 23.59 40.75
C LEU A 985 6.60 24.58 40.08
N SER A 986 6.80 24.87 38.80
CA SER A 986 5.91 25.76 38.04
C SER A 986 4.51 25.17 37.85
N SER A 987 4.40 23.85 37.63
CA SER A 987 3.10 23.16 37.51
C SER A 987 2.28 23.19 38.80
N HIS A 988 2.94 23.30 39.96
CA HIS A 988 2.31 23.42 41.28
C HIS A 988 2.25 24.87 41.80
N LYS A 989 2.68 25.85 41.00
CA LYS A 989 2.73 27.29 41.34
C LYS A 989 3.59 27.64 42.57
N ILE A 990 4.71 26.94 42.76
CA ILE A 990 5.64 27.15 43.89
C ILE A 990 6.85 27.96 43.39
N GLU A 991 7.30 28.93 44.19
CA GLU A 991 8.47 29.76 43.86
C GLU A 991 9.79 28.97 43.95
N LEU A 992 10.75 29.32 43.08
CA LEU A 992 12.05 28.65 43.04
C LEU A 992 12.90 29.02 44.27
N PRO A 993 13.69 28.08 44.83
CA PRO A 993 14.60 28.36 45.94
C PRO A 993 15.63 29.45 45.60
N GLN A 994 15.93 30.35 46.55
CA GLN A 994 16.85 31.48 46.34
C GLN A 994 18.28 31.05 45.95
N ASP A 995 18.73 29.89 46.44
CA ASP A 995 20.06 29.33 46.17
C ASP A 995 20.12 28.51 44.87
N PHE A 996 19.02 28.42 44.11
CA PHE A 996 18.99 27.69 42.86
C PHE A 996 19.77 28.45 41.77
N PRO A 997 20.74 27.82 41.07
CA PRO A 997 21.59 28.50 40.10
C PRO A 997 20.83 28.80 38.80
N VAL A 998 20.00 29.87 38.81
CA VAL A 998 19.25 30.36 37.65
C VAL A 998 20.17 31.10 36.64
N LYS A 999 21.23 31.77 37.13
CA LYS A 999 21.94 32.81 36.37
C LYS A 999 23.08 32.36 35.43
N ARG A 1000 23.68 31.18 35.61
CA ARG A 1000 24.84 30.77 34.76
C ARG A 1000 24.49 30.22 33.38
N TYR A 1001 23.21 29.98 33.09
CA TYR A 1001 22.78 29.35 31.83
C TYR A 1001 22.50 30.34 30.70
N GLN A 1002 22.10 31.58 31.02
CA GLN A 1002 21.94 32.65 30.03
C GLN A 1002 23.29 33.08 29.44
N ASP A 1003 24.36 33.11 30.24
CA ASP A 1003 25.69 33.52 29.78
C ASP A 1003 26.43 32.46 28.92
N GLU A 1004 26.20 31.16 29.15
CA GLU A 1004 26.80 30.09 28.32
C GLU A 1004 26.07 29.92 26.98
N ILE A 1005 24.76 30.14 26.93
CA ILE A 1005 24.00 30.18 25.66
C ILE A 1005 24.43 31.38 24.81
N ASN A 1006 24.69 32.53 25.45
CA ASN A 1006 25.17 33.74 24.79
C ASN A 1006 26.62 33.66 24.31
N ARG A 1007 27.43 32.69 24.77
CA ARG A 1007 28.82 32.46 24.30
C ARG A 1007 28.95 31.42 23.19
N ARG A 1008 27.90 30.63 22.92
CA ARG A 1008 27.88 29.63 21.83
C ARG A 1008 26.99 30.04 20.64
N LYS A 1009 26.20 31.10 20.77
CA LYS A 1009 25.73 31.92 19.65
C LYS A 1009 26.77 32.98 19.34
#